data_AF-A0A942PLF7-F1
#
_entry.id   AF-A0A942PLF7-F1
#
_cell.length_a   1.000
_cell.length_b   1.000
_cell.length_c   1.000
_cell.angle_alpha   90.00
_cell.angle_beta   90.00
_cell.angle_gamma   90.00
#
_symmetry.space_group_name_H-M   'P 1'
#
loop_
_entity.id
_entity.type
_entity.pdbx_description
1 polymer ?
#
loop_
_entity_poly.entity_id
_entity_poly.type
_entity_poly.pdbx_seq_one_letter_code
_entity_poly.pdbx_strand_id
1 'polypeptide(L)'
;MRLFLPLLLFLTCSVSAQDTALVNRRGLPQPTVDTTKPVTGETYALVVGISNYKYLKPLSYADHDAQLFADFLRTKAGGSIKNENLTLLKNDSAKSGDFWASFTKLSSRVKKGDRFYLYFAGHGDAAKEMNEYFLLLQDCEPANDPNNYLAGTHTIQVYNLKNRIGVLTRKGVEVVLILDACRTNELPGGYASQAFNSNIAQSPVGEIMMLATGAGEVSIESPLIGNGHGLFTFYLIDGLSGLADKEDGNNNGEVTLAELQDWVRRRVRIKAESQFRTKQVPYFCCGEKDNASLVKVDSAFFEKWTLSKTVVVSQPVAINTIRSAQATTLRDTSIIAIYNRFNVAVKNLKLWGGHSSAAVLYDSIRAVYPSHTLTEEAGFNLAAQFINFTQQKINLYLAAKDESIITQSLGPETQDAANELISSQLKRQLKISSVNWGETAAMYEKAIELLRPYDSTAEKNMLPNLYFLKARQLVFSSSPSEKRLALSYAYRAYNYDRSKAYIVHTLGLSLSENSKHDSALIIEKKALELAPKWSYVLHAIGLNFYELHQPDSAISYLREAIRINPKSELPYSGLGIVYEDLDKTDSSLYYYKAAIRINPQYEFQYNNLGVFYAKLNSYDSAVYYYKQALRLNPAYEYSISNLAIAFEKWKKYDSAIVYYRKAHQLNPNFEKLYTNLARIYLNGLNKADSAISYYNRAIQANPSNNVLPAKLSNAYYRQGNHFFVTRNKPDSAVYYYKEAIRLNPNSDMARYLYCGRAYFSIPKYDSAIFYFKEGLIKHPDSTVLYLYIGKAYQGMKQHDSTVHYFKKVLSIDSNNADGYVELGQFYKDRTLYDSSIYYYTKALQLKPDVKVLYNNLGFVYYKTSKWDSAIVYFRKAIELNPASESVHMNLANSFYNSDRFDSSITAYKSVLRINPRSETALLSVGDAFIMLNKTDSAIYYYQETIKINSYNNMAYYKLAASYAGKNDKSNALSQLEKAFKNGFKDETLLKDDPAFDRIRNDQDFIKLVKQYFPTQ
;
A
#
# COMPACT_ATOMS: atom_id res chain seq x y z
N MET A 1 42.85 19.49 12.50
CA MET A 1 42.98 20.34 13.71
C MET A 1 41.61 20.96 14.00
N ARG A 2 41.13 20.81 15.25
CA ARG A 2 39.82 21.20 15.85
C ARG A 2 38.74 20.10 16.00
N LEU A 3 38.75 19.57 17.23
CA LEU A 3 37.63 19.29 18.16
C LEU A 3 36.65 18.13 17.90
N PHE A 4 36.94 16.98 18.52
CA PHE A 4 35.96 16.04 19.08
C PHE A 4 36.46 15.59 20.45
N LEU A 5 35.60 15.67 21.46
CA LEU A 5 35.80 15.18 22.83
C LEU A 5 34.83 13.99 23.04
N PRO A 6 35.28 12.77 23.40
CA PRO A 6 34.38 11.70 23.81
C PRO A 6 34.33 11.59 25.34
N LEU A 7 33.12 11.39 25.89
CA LEU A 7 32.94 11.03 27.30
C LEU A 7 32.73 9.51 27.38
N LEU A 8 33.79 8.82 27.83
CA LEU A 8 33.81 7.44 28.29
C LEU A 8 33.39 7.42 29.76
N LEU A 9 32.42 6.59 30.13
CA LEU A 9 32.24 6.17 31.52
C LEU A 9 31.86 4.69 31.56
N PHE A 10 32.82 3.92 32.08
CA PHE A 10 32.72 2.52 32.48
C PHE A 10 31.56 2.31 33.47
N LEU A 11 30.81 1.22 33.29
CA LEU A 11 30.22 0.50 34.42
C LEU A 11 30.34 -1.01 34.17
N THR A 12 30.86 -1.65 35.21
CA THR A 12 31.38 -3.01 35.29
C THR A 12 30.30 -4.07 35.30
N CYS A 13 30.61 -5.19 34.66
CA CYS A 13 29.93 -6.47 34.86
C CYS A 13 29.94 -6.87 36.34
N SER A 14 28.77 -7.19 36.87
CA SER A 14 28.62 -8.18 37.95
C SER A 14 27.60 -9.21 37.48
N VAL A 15 28.07 -10.44 37.35
CA VAL A 15 27.26 -11.64 37.12
C VAL A 15 26.66 -12.00 38.47
N SER A 16 25.35 -11.84 38.65
CA SER A 16 24.59 -12.56 39.67
C SER A 16 23.10 -12.57 39.36
N ALA A 17 22.52 -13.77 39.46
CA ALA A 17 21.10 -14.12 39.48
C ALA A 17 20.34 -14.05 38.14
N GLN A 18 19.80 -15.22 37.78
CA GLN A 18 18.78 -15.42 36.77
C GLN A 18 17.58 -14.50 37.06
N ASP A 19 17.28 -13.57 36.16
CA ASP A 19 16.02 -12.84 36.15
C ASP A 19 14.89 -13.79 35.71
N THR A 20 14.36 -14.55 36.65
CA THR A 20 13.01 -15.11 36.54
C THR A 20 12.02 -13.96 36.48
N ALA A 21 11.24 -13.92 35.41
CA ALA A 21 10.22 -12.92 35.12
C ALA A 21 9.23 -12.72 36.29
N LEU A 22 9.39 -11.63 37.04
CA LEU A 22 8.38 -11.12 37.96
C LEU A 22 7.80 -9.85 37.36
N VAL A 23 6.54 -9.94 36.92
CA VAL A 23 5.68 -8.80 36.61
C VAL A 23 5.76 -7.84 37.80
N ASN A 24 6.07 -6.56 37.53
CA ASN A 24 6.10 -5.49 38.51
C ASN A 24 4.65 -5.21 38.99
N ARG A 25 4.11 -6.09 39.84
CA ARG A 25 2.74 -6.00 40.39
C ARG A 25 2.80 -5.15 41.64
N ARG A 26 2.13 -3.98 41.62
CA ARG A 26 1.71 -3.33 42.87
C ARG A 26 0.85 -4.35 43.62
N GLY A 27 1.10 -4.56 44.91
CA GLY A 27 0.35 -5.52 45.73
C GLY A 27 -1.16 -5.28 45.70
N LEU A 28 -1.94 -6.33 45.97
CA LEU A 28 -3.39 -6.21 46.11
C LEU A 28 -3.73 -5.12 47.14
N PRO A 29 -4.84 -4.39 46.95
CA PRO A 29 -5.21 -3.35 47.89
C PRO A 29 -5.41 -3.91 49.30
N GLN A 30 -4.79 -3.28 50.30
CA GLN A 30 -4.97 -3.63 51.70
C GLN A 30 -6.42 -3.36 52.14
N PRO A 31 -7.01 -4.16 53.05
CA PRO A 31 -8.31 -3.87 53.61
C PRO A 31 -8.24 -2.57 54.44
N THR A 32 -9.13 -1.60 54.17
CA THR A 32 -9.09 -0.28 54.85
C THR A 32 -10.40 0.13 55.54
N VAL A 33 -11.40 -0.76 55.63
CA VAL A 33 -12.71 -0.43 56.21
C VAL A 33 -13.09 -1.48 57.24
N ASP A 34 -13.53 -1.02 58.41
CA ASP A 34 -14.18 -1.85 59.43
C ASP A 34 -15.52 -2.37 58.90
N THR A 35 -15.48 -3.56 58.33
CA THR A 35 -16.62 -4.27 57.73
C THR A 35 -17.40 -5.13 58.73
N THR A 36 -17.21 -4.94 60.04
CA THR A 36 -17.96 -5.66 61.09
C THR A 36 -19.34 -5.06 61.38
N LYS A 37 -19.68 -3.94 60.74
CA LYS A 37 -20.98 -3.27 60.91
C LYS A 37 -22.09 -3.99 60.14
N PRO A 38 -23.30 -4.10 60.71
CA PRO A 38 -24.42 -4.77 60.07
C PRO A 38 -24.78 -4.09 58.75
N VAL A 39 -25.20 -4.89 57.76
CA VAL A 39 -25.68 -4.40 56.47
C VAL A 39 -26.98 -3.63 56.67
N THR A 40 -26.96 -2.34 56.32
CA THR A 40 -28.12 -1.43 56.46
C THR A 40 -28.72 -1.03 55.11
N GLY A 41 -28.06 -1.40 54.01
CA GLY A 41 -28.41 -1.00 52.65
C GLY A 41 -29.12 -2.09 51.84
N GLU A 42 -29.14 -1.92 50.53
CA GLU A 42 -29.73 -2.88 49.59
C GLU A 42 -28.76 -4.04 49.27
N THR A 43 -29.32 -5.16 48.80
CA THR A 43 -28.53 -6.29 48.31
C THR A 43 -28.46 -6.26 46.79
N TYR A 44 -27.26 -6.50 46.26
CA TYR A 44 -26.94 -6.66 44.84
C TYR A 44 -26.28 -8.01 44.61
N ALA A 45 -26.47 -8.60 43.44
CA ALA A 45 -25.88 -9.89 43.12
C ALA A 45 -25.59 -10.07 41.63
N LEU A 46 -24.38 -10.56 41.33
CA LEU A 46 -24.03 -11.15 40.04
C LEU A 46 -23.81 -12.64 40.25
N VAL A 47 -24.67 -13.44 39.63
CA VAL A 47 -24.72 -14.90 39.79
C VAL A 47 -24.45 -15.53 38.43
N VAL A 48 -23.45 -16.39 38.35
CA VAL A 48 -22.98 -17.02 37.11
C VAL A 48 -23.01 -18.53 37.27
N GLY A 49 -23.58 -19.23 36.29
CA GLY A 49 -23.65 -20.70 36.27
C GLY A 49 -23.46 -21.25 34.86
N ILE A 50 -22.46 -22.09 34.65
CA ILE A 50 -22.09 -22.56 33.31
C ILE A 50 -22.00 -24.08 33.30
N SER A 51 -23.01 -24.74 32.74
CA SER A 51 -23.02 -26.18 32.49
C SER A 51 -22.64 -26.47 31.04
N ASN A 52 -23.21 -25.71 30.10
CA ASN A 52 -22.96 -25.89 28.68
C ASN A 52 -21.78 -25.02 28.20
N TYR A 53 -20.59 -25.62 28.18
CA TYR A 53 -19.39 -25.04 27.60
C TYR A 53 -19.30 -25.34 26.10
N LYS A 54 -18.90 -24.32 25.32
CA LYS A 54 -18.81 -24.47 23.86
C LYS A 54 -17.60 -25.28 23.40
N TYR A 55 -16.49 -25.17 24.12
CA TYR A 55 -15.19 -25.75 23.74
C TYR A 55 -14.51 -26.53 24.87
N LEU A 56 -15.13 -26.53 26.06
CA LEU A 56 -14.66 -27.26 27.23
C LEU A 56 -15.62 -28.41 27.51
N LYS A 57 -15.18 -29.36 28.34
CA LYS A 57 -16.04 -30.41 28.86
C LYS A 57 -17.27 -29.79 29.56
N PRO A 58 -18.52 -30.20 29.25
CA PRO A 58 -19.69 -29.67 29.94
C PRO A 58 -19.74 -30.13 31.41
N LEU A 59 -20.35 -29.32 32.26
CA LEU A 59 -20.76 -29.66 33.63
C LEU A 59 -22.25 -30.04 33.65
N SER A 60 -22.70 -30.62 34.76
CA SER A 60 -24.05 -31.19 34.83
C SER A 60 -25.06 -30.21 35.43
N TYR A 61 -24.68 -29.46 36.46
CA TYR A 61 -25.63 -28.71 37.30
C TYR A 61 -25.18 -27.31 37.72
N ALA A 62 -24.03 -26.81 37.29
CA ALA A 62 -23.56 -25.47 37.66
C ALA A 62 -24.56 -24.33 37.34
N ASP A 63 -25.30 -24.43 36.24
CA ASP A 63 -26.37 -23.50 35.89
C ASP A 63 -27.63 -23.65 36.76
N HIS A 64 -27.92 -24.86 37.25
CA HIS A 64 -28.94 -25.13 38.25
C HIS A 64 -28.54 -24.58 39.63
N ASP A 65 -27.27 -24.70 40.01
CA ASP A 65 -26.73 -24.19 41.26
C ASP A 65 -26.78 -22.65 41.31
N ALA A 66 -26.42 -22.00 40.21
CA ALA A 66 -26.61 -20.56 40.05
C ALA A 66 -28.09 -20.15 40.13
N GLN A 67 -29.00 -20.91 39.53
CA GLN A 67 -30.43 -20.66 39.64
C GLN A 67 -30.91 -20.81 41.09
N LEU A 68 -30.50 -21.87 41.78
CA LEU A 68 -30.84 -22.15 43.16
C LEU A 68 -30.38 -21.01 44.08
N PHE A 69 -29.15 -20.54 43.92
CA PHE A 69 -28.62 -19.42 44.69
C PHE A 69 -29.38 -18.11 44.39
N ALA A 70 -29.66 -17.83 43.11
CA ALA A 70 -30.44 -16.66 42.72
C ALA A 70 -31.88 -16.70 43.29
N ASP A 71 -32.51 -17.86 43.34
CA ASP A 71 -33.84 -18.04 43.93
C ASP A 71 -33.82 -17.86 45.44
N PHE A 72 -32.77 -18.33 46.12
CA PHE A 72 -32.55 -18.04 47.54
C PHE A 72 -32.49 -16.54 47.82
N LEU A 73 -31.71 -15.78 47.04
CA LEU A 73 -31.56 -14.32 47.24
C LEU A 73 -32.89 -13.54 47.10
N ARG A 74 -33.88 -14.09 46.40
CA ARG A 74 -35.22 -13.48 46.26
C ARG A 74 -36.11 -13.66 47.49
N THR A 75 -35.76 -14.57 48.39
CA THR A 75 -36.51 -14.85 49.62
C THR A 75 -36.26 -13.76 50.67
N LYS A 76 -37.05 -13.73 51.76
CA LYS A 76 -36.78 -12.80 52.86
C LYS A 76 -35.43 -13.09 53.53
N ALA A 77 -35.10 -14.37 53.73
CA ALA A 77 -33.80 -14.80 54.24
C ALA A 77 -32.64 -14.32 53.34
N GLY A 78 -32.81 -14.43 52.01
CA GLY A 78 -31.81 -13.97 51.04
C GLY A 78 -31.72 -12.45 50.83
N GLY A 79 -32.46 -11.65 51.60
CA GLY A 79 -32.44 -10.18 51.51
C GLY A 79 -33.49 -9.56 50.59
N SER A 80 -34.44 -10.34 50.06
CA SER A 80 -35.53 -9.89 49.17
C SER A 80 -35.01 -9.09 47.97
N ILE A 81 -33.98 -9.61 47.30
CA ILE A 81 -33.29 -8.87 46.23
C ILE A 81 -34.27 -8.43 45.13
N LYS A 82 -34.20 -7.16 44.74
CA LYS A 82 -34.97 -6.64 43.61
C LYS A 82 -34.43 -7.21 42.30
N ASN A 83 -35.30 -7.49 41.33
CA ASN A 83 -34.89 -8.02 40.02
C ASN A 83 -33.88 -7.10 39.29
N GLU A 84 -33.94 -5.79 39.51
CA GLU A 84 -32.98 -4.84 38.93
C GLU A 84 -31.59 -4.86 39.58
N ASN A 85 -31.47 -5.45 40.77
CA ASN A 85 -30.21 -5.59 41.53
C ASN A 85 -29.61 -7.00 41.44
N LEU A 86 -30.28 -7.94 40.76
CA LEU A 86 -29.83 -9.30 40.52
C LEU A 86 -29.58 -9.51 39.02
N THR A 87 -28.37 -9.89 38.64
CA THR A 87 -28.08 -10.40 37.29
C THR A 87 -27.68 -11.86 37.35
N LEU A 88 -28.44 -12.72 36.65
CA LEU A 88 -28.19 -14.14 36.53
C LEU A 88 -27.71 -14.46 35.10
N LEU A 89 -26.44 -14.89 34.97
CA LEU A 89 -25.85 -15.29 33.70
C LEU A 89 -25.71 -16.82 33.68
N LYS A 90 -26.48 -17.47 32.79
CA LYS A 90 -26.41 -18.93 32.60
C LYS A 90 -25.99 -19.30 31.19
N ASN A 91 -25.14 -20.32 31.07
CA ASN A 91 -24.75 -20.95 29.80
C ASN A 91 -24.40 -19.90 28.72
N ASP A 92 -25.15 -19.82 27.62
CA ASP A 92 -24.90 -18.90 26.51
C ASP A 92 -24.86 -17.41 26.90
N SER A 93 -25.45 -17.01 28.03
CA SER A 93 -25.39 -15.62 28.52
C SER A 93 -24.18 -15.33 29.42
N ALA A 94 -23.41 -16.37 29.80
CA ALA A 94 -22.24 -16.26 30.67
C ALA A 94 -20.93 -16.11 29.87
N LYS A 95 -20.87 -15.07 29.01
CA LYS A 95 -19.65 -14.69 28.27
C LYS A 95 -18.91 -13.55 28.96
N SER A 96 -17.66 -13.30 28.56
CA SER A 96 -16.82 -12.26 29.18
C SER A 96 -17.39 -10.85 29.14
N GLY A 97 -17.92 -10.44 27.99
CA GLY A 97 -18.55 -9.13 27.84
C GLY A 97 -19.77 -8.99 28.76
N ASP A 98 -20.59 -10.03 28.85
CA ASP A 98 -21.80 -10.03 29.68
C ASP A 98 -21.44 -9.99 31.17
N PHE A 99 -20.43 -10.75 31.60
CA PHE A 99 -19.93 -10.73 32.97
C PHE A 99 -19.44 -9.33 33.37
N TRP A 100 -18.51 -8.74 32.59
CA TRP A 100 -17.91 -7.46 32.95
C TRP A 100 -18.89 -6.30 32.83
N ALA A 101 -19.76 -6.29 31.82
CA ALA A 101 -20.81 -5.27 31.71
C ALA A 101 -21.79 -5.36 32.89
N SER A 102 -22.20 -6.57 33.28
CA SER A 102 -23.10 -6.79 34.41
C SER A 102 -22.45 -6.40 35.73
N PHE A 103 -21.17 -6.77 35.91
CA PHE A 103 -20.37 -6.36 37.07
C PHE A 103 -20.32 -4.84 37.16
N THR A 104 -19.96 -4.14 36.08
CA THR A 104 -19.87 -2.67 36.06
C THR A 104 -21.24 -2.02 36.30
N LYS A 105 -22.32 -2.53 35.71
CA LYS A 105 -23.69 -2.04 35.92
C LYS A 105 -24.17 -2.16 37.36
N LEU A 106 -23.84 -3.26 38.04
CA LEU A 106 -24.25 -3.46 39.43
C LEU A 106 -23.34 -2.68 40.38
N SER A 107 -22.02 -2.74 40.17
CA SER A 107 -21.01 -2.07 41.01
C SER A 107 -21.00 -0.54 40.91
N SER A 108 -21.61 0.04 39.87
CA SER A 108 -21.79 1.50 39.78
C SER A 108 -22.92 2.02 40.65
N ARG A 109 -23.91 1.17 40.98
CA ARG A 109 -25.11 1.55 41.74
C ARG A 109 -24.98 1.32 43.24
N VAL A 110 -24.07 0.45 43.66
CA VAL A 110 -23.85 0.13 45.07
C VAL A 110 -23.26 1.30 45.84
N LYS A 111 -23.72 1.47 47.08
CA LYS A 111 -23.38 2.54 48.01
C LYS A 111 -22.87 1.96 49.32
N LYS A 112 -22.30 2.83 50.15
CA LYS A 112 -21.85 2.45 51.50
C LYS A 112 -22.99 1.81 52.31
N GLY A 113 -22.72 0.65 52.91
CA GLY A 113 -23.70 -0.11 53.70
C GLY A 113 -24.52 -1.14 52.90
N ASP A 114 -24.40 -1.16 51.57
CA ASP A 114 -25.00 -2.20 50.72
C ASP A 114 -24.20 -3.51 50.80
N ARG A 115 -24.84 -4.61 50.38
CA ARG A 115 -24.21 -5.93 50.21
C ARG A 115 -24.13 -6.32 48.74
N PHE A 116 -23.03 -6.93 48.33
CA PHE A 116 -22.79 -7.38 46.96
C PHE A 116 -22.36 -8.86 46.91
N TYR A 117 -23.21 -9.73 46.36
CA TYR A 117 -22.87 -11.12 46.10
C TYR A 117 -22.23 -11.30 44.72
N LEU A 118 -21.10 -11.99 44.69
CA LEU A 118 -20.47 -12.53 43.48
C LEU A 118 -20.50 -14.04 43.61
N TYR A 119 -21.38 -14.69 42.86
CA TYR A 119 -21.49 -16.14 42.84
C TYR A 119 -21.05 -16.67 41.47
N PHE A 120 -20.16 -17.66 41.46
CA PHE A 120 -19.73 -18.33 40.24
C PHE A 120 -19.74 -19.84 40.43
N ALA A 121 -20.53 -20.54 39.62
CA ALA A 121 -20.49 -21.98 39.44
C ALA A 121 -20.08 -22.33 38.01
N GLY A 122 -19.09 -23.19 37.85
CA GLY A 122 -18.55 -23.53 36.53
C GLY A 122 -17.13 -24.06 36.60
N HIS A 123 -16.40 -23.94 35.50
CA HIS A 123 -14.99 -24.31 35.45
C HIS A 123 -14.07 -23.19 35.94
N GLY A 124 -13.08 -23.59 36.73
CA GLY A 124 -11.93 -22.80 37.10
C GLY A 124 -10.62 -23.54 36.82
N ASP A 125 -9.52 -22.80 36.75
CA ASP A 125 -8.21 -23.40 36.52
C ASP A 125 -7.05 -22.48 36.95
N ALA A 126 -5.84 -23.05 37.05
CA ALA A 126 -4.64 -22.36 37.53
C ALA A 126 -3.44 -22.53 36.59
N ALA A 127 -2.71 -21.44 36.34
CA ALA A 127 -1.51 -21.44 35.53
C ALA A 127 -0.25 -21.38 36.41
N LYS A 128 0.60 -22.41 36.33
CA LYS A 128 1.80 -22.59 37.19
C LYS A 128 2.80 -21.46 37.06
N GLU A 129 3.10 -21.06 35.83
CA GLU A 129 4.13 -20.05 35.55
C GLU A 129 3.73 -18.64 36.02
N MET A 130 2.41 -18.39 36.12
CA MET A 130 1.87 -17.10 36.52
C MET A 130 1.48 -17.02 37.99
N ASN A 131 1.44 -18.17 38.69
CA ASN A 131 0.84 -18.31 40.02
C ASN A 131 -0.53 -17.62 40.10
N GLU A 132 -1.38 -17.85 39.09
CA GLU A 132 -2.67 -17.17 38.92
C GLU A 132 -3.82 -18.16 38.69
N TYR A 133 -5.01 -17.73 39.12
CA TYR A 133 -6.25 -18.48 39.00
C TYR A 133 -7.26 -17.75 38.11
N PHE A 134 -7.99 -18.56 37.35
CA PHE A 134 -8.86 -18.12 36.28
C PHE A 134 -10.23 -18.80 36.41
N LEU A 135 -11.30 -18.02 36.24
CA LEU A 135 -12.64 -18.56 36.02
C LEU A 135 -12.89 -18.62 34.52
N LEU A 136 -13.31 -19.78 34.01
CA LEU A 136 -13.50 -20.00 32.58
C LEU A 136 -14.95 -19.71 32.20
N LEU A 137 -15.16 -18.77 31.28
CA LEU A 137 -16.48 -18.40 30.78
C LEU A 137 -16.91 -19.27 29.59
N GLN A 138 -18.17 -19.17 29.19
CA GLN A 138 -18.74 -20.07 28.19
C GLN A 138 -18.06 -19.97 26.81
N ASP A 139 -17.51 -18.80 26.48
CA ASP A 139 -16.82 -18.49 25.24
C ASP A 139 -15.30 -18.76 25.27
N CYS A 140 -14.83 -19.49 26.28
CA CYS A 140 -13.44 -19.89 26.46
C CYS A 140 -13.01 -20.95 25.43
N GLU A 141 -12.11 -20.59 24.50
CA GLU A 141 -11.67 -21.44 23.37
C GLU A 141 -10.15 -21.68 23.45
N PRO A 142 -9.67 -22.93 23.58
CA PRO A 142 -8.23 -23.27 23.54
C PRO A 142 -7.61 -23.14 22.15
N ALA A 143 -8.39 -23.25 21.07
CA ALA A 143 -7.87 -23.27 19.71
C ALA A 143 -6.70 -24.26 19.52
N ASN A 144 -6.85 -25.51 20.02
CA ASN A 144 -5.86 -26.60 19.98
C ASN A 144 -4.53 -26.36 20.71
N ASP A 145 -4.34 -25.22 21.38
CA ASP A 145 -3.21 -24.95 22.27
C ASP A 145 -3.72 -24.47 23.64
N PRO A 146 -3.55 -25.28 24.70
CA PRO A 146 -3.87 -24.89 26.07
C PRO A 146 -3.37 -23.50 26.49
N ASN A 147 -2.26 -23.02 25.92
CA ASN A 147 -1.75 -21.69 26.30
C ASN A 147 -2.59 -20.54 25.74
N ASN A 148 -3.39 -20.77 24.70
CA ASN A 148 -4.30 -19.75 24.16
C ASN A 148 -5.39 -19.36 25.15
N TYR A 149 -5.69 -20.21 26.13
CA TYR A 149 -6.61 -19.86 27.22
C TYR A 149 -6.15 -18.62 27.99
N LEU A 150 -4.83 -18.48 28.20
CA LEU A 150 -4.20 -17.34 28.86
C LEU A 150 -4.12 -16.11 27.96
N ALA A 151 -4.29 -16.31 26.64
CA ALA A 151 -4.22 -15.23 25.67
C ALA A 151 -5.52 -14.42 25.59
N GLY A 152 -6.70 -15.03 25.77
CA GLY A 152 -8.01 -14.37 25.57
C GLY A 152 -8.59 -13.62 26.77
N THR A 153 -9.74 -12.94 26.57
CA THR A 153 -10.52 -12.30 27.67
C THR A 153 -11.66 -13.17 28.20
N HIS A 154 -11.85 -14.37 27.64
CA HIS A 154 -12.85 -15.36 28.06
C HIS A 154 -12.49 -16.09 29.37
N THR A 155 -11.41 -15.69 30.01
CA THR A 155 -11.05 -16.09 31.37
C THR A 155 -11.06 -14.88 32.29
N ILE A 156 -11.66 -15.01 33.46
CA ILE A 156 -11.60 -13.98 34.51
C ILE A 156 -10.41 -14.29 35.39
N GLN A 157 -9.34 -13.52 35.27
CA GLN A 157 -8.25 -13.52 36.25
C GLN A 157 -8.80 -13.07 37.60
N VAL A 158 -8.74 -13.95 38.60
CA VAL A 158 -9.27 -13.63 39.94
C VAL A 158 -8.50 -12.49 40.60
N TYR A 159 -7.22 -12.30 40.26
CA TYR A 159 -6.46 -11.12 40.66
C TYR A 159 -7.12 -9.80 40.20
N ASN A 160 -7.55 -9.74 38.93
CA ASN A 160 -8.22 -8.56 38.38
C ASN A 160 -9.62 -8.36 38.98
N LEU A 161 -10.34 -9.46 39.22
CA LEU A 161 -11.61 -9.42 39.93
C LEU A 161 -11.45 -8.86 41.35
N LYS A 162 -10.44 -9.35 42.09
CA LYS A 162 -10.11 -8.86 43.43
C LYS A 162 -9.74 -7.39 43.47
N ASN A 163 -8.99 -6.88 42.50
CA ASN A 163 -8.71 -5.44 42.42
C ASN A 163 -9.99 -4.60 42.37
N ARG A 164 -11.02 -5.07 41.68
CA ARG A 164 -12.33 -4.41 41.58
C ARG A 164 -13.16 -4.60 42.85
N ILE A 165 -13.14 -5.79 43.44
CA ILE A 165 -13.75 -6.05 44.76
C ILE A 165 -13.16 -5.10 45.81
N GLY A 166 -11.84 -4.90 45.82
CA GLY A 166 -11.18 -3.97 46.73
C GLY A 166 -11.67 -2.52 46.59
N VAL A 167 -12.09 -2.11 45.38
CA VAL A 167 -12.72 -0.78 45.19
C VAL A 167 -14.08 -0.72 45.88
N LEU A 168 -14.87 -1.79 45.85
CA LEU A 168 -16.17 -1.87 46.51
C LEU A 168 -16.03 -1.91 48.03
N THR A 169 -15.14 -2.73 48.57
CA THR A 169 -14.92 -2.84 50.01
C THR A 169 -14.44 -1.51 50.60
N ARG A 170 -13.58 -0.76 49.89
CA ARG A 170 -13.18 0.61 50.27
C ARG A 170 -14.31 1.64 50.28
N LYS A 171 -15.37 1.43 49.48
CA LYS A 171 -16.60 2.24 49.55
C LYS A 171 -17.47 1.90 50.78
N GLY A 172 -17.11 0.87 51.55
CA GLY A 172 -17.89 0.35 52.66
C GLY A 172 -19.05 -0.53 52.23
N VAL A 173 -18.92 -1.22 51.09
CA VAL A 173 -19.84 -2.27 50.63
C VAL A 173 -19.36 -3.60 51.20
N GLU A 174 -20.27 -4.40 51.74
CA GLU A 174 -19.94 -5.78 52.11
C GLU A 174 -19.97 -6.68 50.87
N VAL A 175 -18.82 -7.20 50.47
CA VAL A 175 -18.73 -8.10 49.31
C VAL A 175 -18.64 -9.54 49.78
N VAL A 176 -19.49 -10.41 49.24
CA VAL A 176 -19.48 -11.87 49.46
C VAL A 176 -19.14 -12.56 48.15
N LEU A 177 -17.96 -13.17 48.07
CA LEU A 177 -17.45 -13.90 46.90
C LEU A 177 -17.58 -15.41 47.14
N ILE A 178 -18.42 -16.06 46.34
CA ILE A 178 -18.71 -17.50 46.41
C ILE A 178 -18.26 -18.15 45.10
N LEU A 179 -17.31 -19.08 45.19
CA LEU A 179 -16.77 -19.79 44.03
C LEU A 179 -17.02 -21.30 44.17
N ASP A 180 -18.02 -21.79 43.44
CA ASP A 180 -18.27 -23.22 43.20
C ASP A 180 -17.66 -23.66 41.88
N ALA A 181 -16.36 -23.48 41.77
CA ALA A 181 -15.63 -23.76 40.54
C ALA A 181 -15.01 -25.16 40.56
N CYS A 182 -15.33 -25.98 39.56
CA CYS A 182 -14.69 -27.26 39.32
C CYS A 182 -13.36 -27.06 38.58
N ARG A 183 -12.35 -27.84 38.93
CA ARG A 183 -11.03 -27.76 38.33
C ARG A 183 -10.95 -28.56 37.04
N THR A 184 -10.56 -27.92 35.94
CA THR A 184 -10.47 -28.57 34.63
C THR A 184 -9.11 -29.16 34.28
N ASN A 185 -8.01 -28.53 34.69
CA ASN A 185 -6.63 -28.83 34.24
C ASN A 185 -6.41 -28.63 32.73
N GLU A 186 -7.18 -27.75 32.10
CA GLU A 186 -7.07 -27.39 30.69
C GLU A 186 -6.03 -26.28 30.46
N LEU A 187 -5.65 -25.51 31.50
CA LEU A 187 -4.59 -24.51 31.46
C LEU A 187 -3.18 -25.12 31.54
N PRO A 188 -2.17 -24.46 30.93
CA PRO A 188 -0.78 -24.90 30.99
C PRO A 188 -0.24 -24.92 32.42
N GLY A 189 0.40 -26.02 32.79
CA GLY A 189 0.96 -26.20 34.13
C GLY A 189 -0.03 -26.69 35.19
N GLY A 190 -1.17 -27.26 34.78
CA GLY A 190 -2.14 -27.95 35.64
C GLY A 190 -1.55 -29.12 36.43
N TYR A 191 -0.78 -28.82 37.48
CA TYR A 191 -0.30 -29.77 38.48
C TYR A 191 -1.18 -29.69 39.73
N ALA A 192 -1.33 -30.81 40.43
CA ALA A 192 -1.93 -30.86 41.76
C ALA A 192 -1.05 -30.13 42.81
N SER A 193 -0.82 -28.83 42.68
CA SER A 193 -0.21 -28.08 43.76
C SER A 193 -1.26 -27.90 44.86
N GLN A 194 -0.91 -28.34 46.07
CA GLN A 194 -1.64 -28.12 47.32
C GLN A 194 -1.81 -26.61 47.66
N ALA A 195 -1.40 -25.70 46.76
CA ALA A 195 -1.44 -24.26 46.93
C ALA A 195 -2.67 -23.57 46.28
N PHE A 196 -3.55 -24.34 45.61
CA PHE A 196 -4.73 -23.88 44.86
C PHE A 196 -5.60 -22.88 45.63
N ASN A 197 -6.15 -23.28 46.78
CA ASN A 197 -6.96 -22.40 47.61
C ASN A 197 -6.11 -21.57 48.56
N SER A 198 -4.88 -21.97 48.87
CA SER A 198 -4.04 -21.21 49.80
C SER A 198 -3.67 -19.83 49.23
N ASN A 199 -3.28 -19.72 47.96
CA ASN A 199 -2.84 -18.43 47.42
C ASN A 199 -4.00 -17.43 47.18
N ILE A 200 -5.19 -17.92 46.77
CA ILE A 200 -6.39 -17.07 46.64
C ILE A 200 -6.91 -16.69 48.03
N ALA A 201 -6.94 -17.62 48.98
CA ALA A 201 -7.42 -17.39 50.34
C ALA A 201 -6.50 -16.49 51.18
N GLN A 202 -5.19 -16.51 50.94
CA GLN A 202 -4.17 -15.81 51.76
C GLN A 202 -4.04 -14.31 51.45
N SER A 203 -4.82 -13.75 50.51
CA SER A 203 -4.81 -12.31 50.22
C SER A 203 -6.23 -11.75 50.06
N PRO A 204 -7.01 -11.66 51.16
CA PRO A 204 -8.31 -10.98 51.16
C PRO A 204 -8.13 -9.48 50.93
N VAL A 205 -9.09 -8.85 50.25
CA VAL A 205 -9.17 -7.40 50.01
C VAL A 205 -10.40 -6.77 50.72
N GLY A 206 -10.92 -7.45 51.74
CA GLY A 206 -12.06 -7.04 52.58
C GLY A 206 -13.37 -7.81 52.33
N GLU A 207 -13.39 -8.74 51.37
CA GLU A 207 -14.52 -9.61 51.06
C GLU A 207 -14.67 -10.78 52.04
N ILE A 208 -15.90 -11.29 52.17
CA ILE A 208 -16.16 -12.64 52.71
C ILE A 208 -16.01 -13.61 51.54
N MET A 209 -15.14 -14.59 51.67
CA MET A 209 -14.85 -15.55 50.60
C MET A 209 -15.26 -16.96 50.99
N MET A 210 -16.00 -17.62 50.12
CA MET A 210 -16.44 -19.01 50.26
C MET A 210 -16.02 -19.79 49.01
N LEU A 211 -15.26 -20.86 49.18
CA LEU A 211 -14.80 -21.73 48.10
C LEU A 211 -15.36 -23.14 48.32
N ALA A 212 -15.87 -23.75 47.26
CA ALA A 212 -16.51 -25.07 47.35
C ALA A 212 -15.57 -26.20 47.77
N THR A 213 -14.26 -26.01 47.62
CA THR A 213 -13.24 -27.03 47.84
C THR A 213 -12.10 -26.49 48.71
N GLY A 214 -11.27 -27.40 49.22
CA GLY A 214 -9.96 -27.12 49.79
C GLY A 214 -8.87 -27.22 48.72
N ALA A 215 -7.64 -26.84 49.05
CA ALA A 215 -6.56 -26.86 48.07
C ALA A 215 -6.27 -28.31 47.60
N GLY A 216 -6.35 -28.55 46.28
CA GLY A 216 -6.13 -29.88 45.69
C GLY A 216 -7.36 -30.79 45.65
N GLU A 217 -8.55 -30.29 45.98
CA GLU A 217 -9.82 -31.05 45.99
C GLU A 217 -10.73 -30.67 44.80
N VAL A 218 -11.73 -31.51 44.49
CA VAL A 218 -12.64 -31.34 43.34
C VAL A 218 -14.06 -31.04 43.84
N SER A 219 -14.78 -30.13 43.17
CA SER A 219 -16.19 -29.87 43.48
C SER A 219 -17.07 -30.93 42.85
N ILE A 220 -17.99 -31.51 43.64
CA ILE A 220 -18.84 -32.63 43.24
C ILE A 220 -20.21 -32.11 42.78
N GLU A 221 -20.69 -32.64 41.65
CA GLU A 221 -22.05 -32.43 41.14
C GLU A 221 -22.74 -33.80 40.95
N SER A 222 -24.00 -33.95 41.36
CA SER A 222 -24.70 -35.24 41.23
C SER A 222 -26.23 -35.10 41.20
N PRO A 223 -26.95 -35.94 40.40
CA PRO A 223 -28.41 -36.07 40.50
C PRO A 223 -28.89 -36.50 41.88
N LEU A 224 -28.02 -37.16 42.67
CA LEU A 224 -28.34 -37.65 44.01
C LEU A 224 -28.39 -36.54 45.08
N ILE A 225 -28.00 -35.31 44.73
CA ILE A 225 -27.97 -34.16 45.62
C ILE A 225 -29.15 -33.27 45.25
N GLY A 226 -30.19 -33.23 46.09
CA GLY A 226 -31.26 -32.22 46.00
C GLY A 226 -32.06 -32.15 44.69
N ASN A 227 -32.10 -33.23 43.89
CA ASN A 227 -32.62 -33.28 42.50
C ASN A 227 -31.67 -32.78 41.39
N GLY A 228 -30.35 -32.80 41.62
CA GLY A 228 -29.33 -32.47 40.62
C GLY A 228 -28.66 -31.13 40.87
N HIS A 229 -27.67 -31.15 41.76
CA HIS A 229 -26.95 -29.98 42.23
C HIS A 229 -25.49 -30.28 42.60
N GLY A 230 -24.69 -29.22 42.71
CA GLY A 230 -23.39 -29.20 43.35
C GLY A 230 -23.49 -29.41 44.86
N LEU A 231 -22.61 -30.25 45.40
CA LEU A 231 -22.63 -30.65 46.82
C LEU A 231 -22.44 -29.43 47.74
N PHE A 232 -21.52 -28.54 47.38
CA PHE A 232 -21.27 -27.32 48.15
C PHE A 232 -22.47 -26.38 48.12
N THR A 233 -22.96 -26.02 46.92
CA THR A 233 -24.05 -25.05 46.80
C THR A 233 -25.35 -25.53 47.44
N PHE A 234 -25.66 -26.82 47.31
CA PHE A 234 -26.82 -27.39 47.99
C PHE A 234 -26.74 -27.20 49.51
N TYR A 235 -25.62 -27.58 50.14
CA TYR A 235 -25.45 -27.45 51.59
C TYR A 235 -25.21 -26.01 52.06
N LEU A 236 -24.72 -25.12 51.18
CA LEU A 236 -24.64 -23.70 51.42
C LEU A 236 -26.04 -23.08 51.58
N ILE A 237 -26.93 -23.34 50.63
CA ILE A 237 -28.34 -22.91 50.75
C ILE A 237 -29.02 -23.59 51.93
N ASP A 238 -28.65 -24.84 52.21
CA ASP A 238 -29.14 -25.56 53.38
C ASP A 238 -28.84 -24.85 54.69
N GLY A 239 -27.58 -24.46 54.90
CA GLY A 239 -27.17 -23.70 56.08
C GLY A 239 -27.82 -22.31 56.12
N LEU A 240 -27.75 -21.56 55.01
CA LEU A 240 -28.32 -20.22 54.89
C LEU A 240 -29.84 -20.16 55.09
N SER A 241 -30.55 -21.27 54.82
CA SER A 241 -32.00 -21.36 55.04
C SER A 241 -32.39 -21.35 56.53
N GLY A 242 -31.44 -21.63 57.44
CA GLY A 242 -31.63 -21.67 58.89
C GLY A 242 -31.24 -22.99 59.56
N LEU A 243 -30.77 -24.00 58.81
CA LEU A 243 -30.33 -25.26 59.42
C LEU A 243 -29.00 -25.13 60.17
N ALA A 244 -28.15 -24.18 59.78
CA ALA A 244 -26.90 -23.89 60.47
C ALA A 244 -27.14 -23.37 61.91
N ASP A 245 -28.10 -22.44 62.09
CA ASP A 245 -28.52 -21.91 63.39
C ASP A 245 -29.15 -23.00 64.29
N LYS A 246 -29.96 -23.89 63.69
CA LYS A 246 -30.67 -24.94 64.43
C LYS A 246 -29.75 -26.03 65.02
N GLU A 247 -28.62 -26.33 64.38
CA GLU A 247 -27.73 -27.42 64.81
C GLU A 247 -26.68 -26.98 65.85
N ASP A 248 -26.34 -25.68 65.95
CA ASP A 248 -25.34 -25.17 66.90
C ASP A 248 -25.91 -24.94 68.34
N GLY A 249 -27.22 -25.13 68.53
CA GLY A 249 -27.87 -25.06 69.84
C GLY A 249 -28.16 -23.63 70.37
N ASN A 250 -27.68 -22.61 69.65
CA ASN A 250 -27.98 -21.18 69.85
C ASN A 250 -29.43 -20.83 69.46
N ASN A 251 -29.87 -21.27 68.27
CA ASN A 251 -31.24 -21.12 67.73
C ASN A 251 -31.83 -19.72 67.93
N ASN A 252 -31.04 -18.68 67.63
CA ASN A 252 -31.44 -17.28 67.82
C ASN A 252 -32.14 -16.68 66.59
N GLY A 253 -32.35 -17.47 65.53
CA GLY A 253 -32.98 -17.03 64.30
C GLY A 253 -32.06 -16.26 63.36
N GLU A 254 -30.75 -16.26 63.60
CA GLU A 254 -29.73 -15.67 62.73
C GLU A 254 -28.68 -16.72 62.37
N VAL A 255 -28.20 -16.70 61.13
CA VAL A 255 -27.09 -17.54 60.67
C VAL A 255 -25.83 -16.68 60.55
N THR A 256 -24.88 -16.90 61.44
CA THR A 256 -23.56 -16.27 61.44
C THR A 256 -22.60 -16.93 60.45
N LEU A 257 -21.49 -16.26 60.13
CA LEU A 257 -20.43 -16.84 59.29
C LEU A 257 -19.83 -18.10 59.93
N ALA A 258 -19.63 -18.12 61.25
CA ALA A 258 -19.12 -19.27 61.99
C ALA A 258 -20.05 -20.49 61.88
N GLU A 259 -21.34 -20.32 62.17
CA GLU A 259 -22.34 -21.39 62.09
C GLU A 259 -22.46 -21.94 60.68
N LEU A 260 -22.50 -21.05 59.67
CA LEU A 260 -22.55 -21.44 58.28
C LEU A 260 -21.29 -22.21 57.86
N GLN A 261 -20.11 -21.73 58.23
CA GLN A 261 -18.84 -22.38 57.94
C GLN A 261 -18.83 -23.81 58.50
N ASP A 262 -19.20 -23.98 59.77
CA ASP A 262 -19.17 -25.27 60.45
C ASP A 262 -20.20 -26.24 59.87
N TRP A 263 -21.43 -25.77 59.60
CA TRP A 263 -22.47 -26.54 58.93
C TRP A 263 -22.00 -27.04 57.56
N VAL A 264 -21.59 -26.12 56.69
CA VAL A 264 -21.24 -26.42 55.29
C VAL A 264 -20.00 -27.32 55.26
N ARG A 265 -18.95 -27.03 56.03
CA ARG A 265 -17.74 -27.88 56.09
C ARG A 265 -18.05 -29.29 56.56
N ARG A 266 -18.85 -29.45 57.61
CA ARG A 266 -19.18 -30.75 58.19
C ARG A 266 -20.03 -31.58 57.23
N ARG A 267 -21.11 -31.01 56.69
CA ARG A 267 -22.05 -31.73 55.81
C ARG A 267 -21.43 -32.12 54.48
N VAL A 268 -20.73 -31.18 53.83
CA VAL A 268 -20.07 -31.43 52.55
C VAL A 268 -18.99 -32.50 52.71
N ARG A 269 -18.13 -32.42 53.74
CA ARG A 269 -17.10 -33.44 54.00
C ARG A 269 -17.70 -34.82 54.20
N ILE A 270 -18.66 -34.95 55.14
CA ILE A 270 -19.27 -36.23 55.47
C ILE A 270 -19.94 -36.84 54.24
N LYS A 271 -20.66 -36.05 53.44
CA LYS A 271 -21.31 -36.56 52.23
C LYS A 271 -20.34 -36.90 51.11
N ALA A 272 -19.30 -36.10 50.89
CA ALA A 272 -18.25 -36.41 49.93
C ALA A 272 -17.57 -37.75 50.25
N GLU A 273 -17.21 -37.97 51.52
CA GLU A 273 -16.51 -39.18 51.97
C GLU A 273 -17.43 -40.41 51.96
N SER A 274 -18.64 -40.30 52.54
CA SER A 274 -19.56 -41.44 52.68
C SER A 274 -20.25 -41.86 51.39
N GLN A 275 -20.64 -40.91 50.53
CA GLN A 275 -21.47 -41.18 49.36
C GLN A 275 -20.66 -41.21 48.05
N PHE A 276 -19.60 -40.40 47.94
CA PHE A 276 -18.81 -40.26 46.71
C PHE A 276 -17.37 -40.77 46.84
N ARG A 277 -16.97 -41.25 48.02
CA ARG A 277 -15.62 -41.80 48.32
C ARG A 277 -14.50 -40.85 47.90
N THR A 278 -14.72 -39.54 48.04
CA THR A 278 -13.76 -38.50 47.69
C THR A 278 -13.75 -37.41 48.75
N LYS A 279 -12.78 -36.51 48.70
CA LYS A 279 -12.63 -35.41 49.65
C LYS A 279 -13.10 -34.10 49.02
N GLN A 280 -14.01 -33.42 49.72
CA GLN A 280 -14.40 -32.04 49.43
C GLN A 280 -14.62 -31.33 50.77
N VAL A 281 -13.76 -30.35 51.08
CA VAL A 281 -13.75 -29.57 52.31
C VAL A 281 -13.80 -28.09 51.95
N PRO A 282 -14.97 -27.46 52.01
CA PRO A 282 -15.14 -26.05 51.69
C PRO A 282 -14.23 -25.12 52.51
N TYR A 283 -13.72 -24.07 51.85
CA TYR A 283 -12.93 -23.03 52.50
C TYR A 283 -13.73 -21.75 52.69
N PHE A 284 -13.55 -21.12 53.84
CA PHE A 284 -14.15 -19.84 54.22
C PHE A 284 -13.01 -18.96 54.76
N CYS A 285 -12.96 -17.69 54.36
CA CYS A 285 -11.98 -16.75 54.88
C CYS A 285 -12.51 -15.97 56.09
N CYS A 286 -11.59 -15.21 56.70
CA CYS A 286 -11.91 -13.97 57.42
C CYS A 286 -12.52 -14.16 58.81
N GLY A 287 -11.80 -14.87 59.69
CA GLY A 287 -12.25 -15.18 61.07
C GLY A 287 -12.59 -13.97 61.94
N GLU A 288 -12.10 -12.79 61.61
CA GLU A 288 -12.52 -11.52 62.25
C GLU A 288 -14.02 -11.21 62.06
N LYS A 289 -14.69 -11.88 61.12
CA LYS A 289 -16.12 -11.74 60.83
C LYS A 289 -16.96 -12.95 61.27
N ASP A 290 -16.39 -13.86 62.05
CA ASP A 290 -17.08 -15.11 62.45
C ASP A 290 -18.43 -14.86 63.13
N ASN A 291 -18.52 -13.79 63.93
CA ASN A 291 -19.75 -13.37 64.62
C ASN A 291 -20.67 -12.49 63.76
N ALA A 292 -20.34 -12.22 62.50
CA ALA A 292 -21.17 -11.40 61.63
C ALA A 292 -22.40 -12.19 61.17
N SER A 293 -23.59 -11.62 61.41
CA SER A 293 -24.86 -12.16 60.93
C SER A 293 -24.93 -12.06 59.40
N LEU A 294 -24.98 -13.21 58.72
CA LEU A 294 -25.10 -13.27 57.26
C LEU A 294 -26.57 -13.20 56.83
N VAL A 295 -27.45 -13.93 57.52
CA VAL A 295 -28.85 -14.09 57.14
C VAL A 295 -29.72 -14.17 58.39
N LYS A 296 -30.89 -13.52 58.35
CA LYS A 296 -31.97 -13.79 59.31
C LYS A 296 -32.85 -14.91 58.79
N VAL A 297 -33.10 -15.92 59.61
CA VAL A 297 -33.87 -17.10 59.23
C VAL A 297 -35.32 -16.68 58.91
N ASP A 298 -35.77 -17.04 57.72
CA ASP A 298 -37.17 -16.89 57.32
C ASP A 298 -37.89 -18.22 57.55
N SER A 299 -38.69 -18.32 58.60
CA SER A 299 -39.40 -19.55 58.98
C SER A 299 -40.22 -20.13 57.84
N ALA A 300 -40.85 -19.29 56.99
CA ALA A 300 -41.67 -19.76 55.88
C ALA A 300 -40.82 -20.37 54.75
N PHE A 301 -39.66 -19.77 54.46
CA PHE A 301 -38.71 -20.36 53.51
C PHE A 301 -38.07 -21.63 54.07
N PHE A 302 -37.67 -21.61 55.34
CA PHE A 302 -37.07 -22.75 56.04
C PHE A 302 -37.99 -23.98 56.02
N GLU A 303 -39.29 -23.80 56.34
CA GLU A 303 -40.28 -24.88 56.29
C GLU A 303 -40.44 -25.42 54.87
N LYS A 304 -40.60 -24.54 53.88
CA LYS A 304 -40.74 -24.93 52.46
C LYS A 304 -39.51 -25.66 51.93
N TRP A 305 -38.32 -25.18 52.28
CA TRP A 305 -37.02 -25.76 51.91
C TRP A 305 -36.75 -27.10 52.61
N THR A 306 -37.27 -27.28 53.83
CA THR A 306 -37.17 -28.57 54.54
C THR A 306 -38.15 -29.60 53.97
N LEU A 307 -39.38 -29.17 53.65
CA LEU A 307 -40.40 -30.03 53.02
C LEU A 307 -39.97 -30.51 51.63
N SER A 308 -39.32 -29.65 50.83
CA SER A 308 -38.86 -30.02 49.47
C SER A 308 -37.83 -31.15 49.44
N LYS A 309 -37.15 -31.45 50.56
CA LYS A 309 -36.17 -32.54 50.67
C LYS A 309 -36.78 -33.89 51.06
N THR A 310 -38.04 -33.91 51.48
CA THR A 310 -38.70 -35.12 52.01
C THR A 310 -39.46 -35.88 50.91
N VAL A 311 -39.62 -35.28 49.73
CA VAL A 311 -40.37 -35.88 48.60
C VAL A 311 -39.43 -36.55 47.61
N VAL A 312 -39.51 -37.88 47.51
CA VAL A 312 -38.90 -38.68 46.45
C VAL A 312 -39.86 -38.76 45.24
N VAL A 313 -39.31 -38.50 44.06
CA VAL A 313 -39.84 -38.37 42.68
C VAL A 313 -41.10 -39.16 42.29
N SER A 314 -42.06 -38.47 41.62
CA SER A 314 -42.70 -38.97 40.38
C SER A 314 -43.25 -37.84 39.47
N GLN A 315 -42.66 -37.75 38.26
CA GLN A 315 -43.17 -37.22 36.97
C GLN A 315 -43.59 -35.74 36.77
N PRO A 316 -43.51 -35.23 35.51
CA PRO A 316 -43.37 -33.81 35.22
C PRO A 316 -44.72 -33.08 35.22
N VAL A 317 -44.79 -31.97 35.96
CA VAL A 317 -45.94 -31.07 35.96
C VAL A 317 -45.75 -30.00 34.89
N ALA A 318 -46.80 -29.80 34.10
CA ALA A 318 -46.90 -28.85 33.00
C ALA A 318 -46.52 -27.42 33.42
N ILE A 319 -45.73 -26.77 32.57
CA ILE A 319 -45.39 -25.35 32.67
C ILE A 319 -46.65 -24.53 32.36
N ASN A 320 -47.36 -24.11 33.41
CA ASN A 320 -48.34 -23.05 33.29
C ASN A 320 -47.60 -21.71 33.24
N THR A 321 -47.64 -21.09 32.07
CA THR A 321 -47.24 -19.70 31.82
C THR A 321 -47.91 -18.76 32.81
N ILE A 322 -47.14 -18.27 33.78
CA ILE A 322 -47.52 -17.12 34.60
C ILE A 322 -47.40 -15.88 33.72
N ARG A 323 -48.55 -15.33 33.33
CA ARG A 323 -48.64 -13.98 32.75
C ARG A 323 -48.15 -12.98 33.81
N SER A 324 -47.12 -12.22 33.45
CA SER A 324 -46.64 -11.08 34.24
C SER A 324 -47.76 -10.04 34.38
N ALA A 325 -48.09 -9.68 35.61
CA ALA A 325 -48.96 -8.57 35.94
C ALA A 325 -48.39 -7.27 35.35
N GLN A 326 -49.15 -6.63 34.46
CA GLN A 326 -48.88 -5.30 33.96
C GLN A 326 -49.13 -4.29 35.09
N ALA A 327 -48.05 -3.75 35.66
CA ALA A 327 -48.12 -2.49 36.37
C ALA A 327 -48.30 -1.38 35.33
N THR A 328 -49.51 -0.84 35.27
CA THR A 328 -49.90 0.32 34.47
C THR A 328 -49.22 1.58 35.03
N THR A 329 -48.16 2.02 34.37
CA THR A 329 -47.78 3.43 34.30
C THR A 329 -47.75 3.81 32.83
N LEU A 330 -48.38 4.95 32.49
CA LEU A 330 -48.43 5.47 31.12
C LEU A 330 -47.01 5.59 30.56
N ARG A 331 -46.61 4.65 29.70
CA ARG A 331 -45.29 4.62 29.07
C ARG A 331 -45.38 5.17 27.66
N ASP A 332 -44.48 6.12 27.37
CA ASP A 332 -44.19 6.60 26.03
C ASP A 332 -43.83 5.41 25.13
N THR A 333 -44.70 5.08 24.17
CA THR A 333 -44.62 3.85 23.36
C THR A 333 -43.44 3.87 22.39
N SER A 334 -42.88 5.06 22.17
CA SER A 334 -41.80 5.35 21.22
C SER A 334 -40.44 4.77 21.66
N ILE A 335 -40.01 4.97 22.92
CA ILE A 335 -38.72 4.43 23.42
C ILE A 335 -38.71 2.89 23.43
N ILE A 336 -39.83 2.27 23.80
CA ILE A 336 -39.98 0.80 23.83
C ILE A 336 -39.88 0.23 22.42
N ALA A 337 -40.47 0.89 21.43
CA ALA A 337 -40.38 0.46 20.03
C ALA A 337 -38.94 0.50 19.51
N ILE A 338 -38.18 1.55 19.81
CA ILE A 338 -36.77 1.65 19.40
C ILE A 338 -35.91 0.63 20.16
N TYR A 339 -36.15 0.43 21.47
CA TYR A 339 -35.46 -0.58 22.29
C TYR A 339 -35.72 -2.01 21.78
N ASN A 340 -36.95 -2.33 21.38
CA ASN A 340 -37.27 -3.62 20.79
C ASN A 340 -36.53 -3.83 19.45
N ARG A 341 -36.45 -2.80 18.60
CA ARG A 341 -35.64 -2.84 17.37
C ARG A 341 -34.16 -3.03 17.67
N PHE A 342 -33.64 -2.38 18.71
CA PHE A 342 -32.27 -2.56 19.19
C PHE A 342 -32.03 -4.03 19.57
N ASN A 343 -32.91 -4.65 20.36
CA ASN A 343 -32.80 -6.06 20.76
C ASN A 343 -32.85 -7.01 19.55
N VAL A 344 -33.70 -6.72 18.55
CA VAL A 344 -33.73 -7.48 17.29
C VAL A 344 -32.42 -7.33 16.51
N ALA A 345 -31.84 -6.12 16.48
CA ALA A 345 -30.54 -5.88 15.83
C ALA A 345 -29.41 -6.66 16.52
N VAL A 346 -29.37 -6.65 17.86
CA VAL A 346 -28.44 -7.44 18.68
C VAL A 346 -28.58 -8.94 18.39
N LYS A 347 -29.81 -9.47 18.44
CA LYS A 347 -30.09 -10.90 18.17
C LYS A 347 -29.60 -11.34 16.80
N ASN A 348 -29.71 -10.46 15.80
CA ASN A 348 -29.28 -10.72 14.43
C ASN A 348 -27.81 -10.34 14.15
N LEU A 349 -27.03 -9.99 15.17
CA LEU A 349 -25.64 -9.52 15.06
C LEU A 349 -25.47 -8.31 14.11
N LYS A 350 -26.50 -7.47 13.95
CA LYS A 350 -26.40 -6.19 13.23
C LYS A 350 -25.90 -5.13 14.20
N LEU A 351 -24.67 -5.27 14.67
CA LEU A 351 -24.15 -4.47 15.79
C LEU A 351 -23.64 -3.09 15.36
N TRP A 352 -23.04 -3.00 14.18
CA TRP A 352 -22.32 -1.82 13.69
C TRP A 352 -22.63 -1.57 12.21
N GLY A 353 -22.55 -0.31 11.79
CA GLY A 353 -22.74 0.09 10.40
C GLY A 353 -24.21 0.02 9.92
N GLY A 354 -24.61 0.99 9.10
CA GLY A 354 -25.97 1.08 8.55
C GLY A 354 -27.03 1.54 9.56
N HIS A 355 -28.13 2.08 9.01
CA HIS A 355 -29.17 2.81 9.76
C HIS A 355 -29.98 1.96 10.75
N SER A 356 -29.91 0.64 10.67
CA SER A 356 -30.66 -0.30 11.53
C SER A 356 -29.77 -1.10 12.47
N SER A 357 -28.51 -0.70 12.63
CA SER A 357 -27.59 -1.35 13.58
C SER A 357 -27.94 -1.02 15.03
N ALA A 358 -27.56 -1.92 15.94
CA ALA A 358 -27.70 -1.72 17.36
C ALA A 358 -27.00 -0.43 17.85
N ALA A 359 -25.83 -0.10 17.30
CA ALA A 359 -25.12 1.16 17.59
C ALA A 359 -25.96 2.40 17.24
N VAL A 360 -26.49 2.46 16.02
CA VAL A 360 -27.30 3.62 15.56
C VAL A 360 -28.61 3.72 16.33
N LEU A 361 -29.25 2.58 16.59
CA LEU A 361 -30.48 2.54 17.39
C LEU A 361 -30.22 2.99 18.83
N TYR A 362 -29.10 2.57 19.43
CA TYR A 362 -28.69 3.07 20.75
C TYR A 362 -28.44 4.58 20.74
N ASP A 363 -27.67 5.09 19.78
CA ASP A 363 -27.39 6.53 19.67
C ASP A 363 -28.70 7.33 19.50
N SER A 364 -29.69 6.77 18.78
CA SER A 364 -31.03 7.38 18.65
C SER A 364 -31.79 7.40 19.98
N ILE A 365 -31.76 6.31 20.76
CA ILE A 365 -32.36 6.25 22.10
C ILE A 365 -31.66 7.27 23.02
N ARG A 366 -30.32 7.33 22.99
CA ARG A 366 -29.52 8.23 23.83
C ARG A 366 -29.75 9.70 23.50
N ALA A 367 -29.92 10.05 22.22
CA ALA A 367 -30.17 11.42 21.80
C ALA A 367 -31.51 11.95 22.29
N VAL A 368 -32.54 11.09 22.32
CA VAL A 368 -33.90 11.49 22.72
C VAL A 368 -34.14 11.29 24.22
N TYR A 369 -33.56 10.25 24.82
CA TYR A 369 -33.80 9.82 26.20
C TYR A 369 -32.49 9.53 26.98
N PRO A 370 -31.57 10.51 27.14
CA PRO A 370 -30.23 10.26 27.66
C PRO A 370 -30.19 9.70 29.10
N SER A 371 -31.14 10.08 29.96
CA SER A 371 -31.17 9.68 31.38
C SER A 371 -32.18 8.56 31.68
N HIS A 372 -32.73 7.92 30.65
CA HIS A 372 -33.73 6.86 30.84
C HIS A 372 -33.07 5.51 31.14
N THR A 373 -33.68 4.71 32.01
CA THR A 373 -33.15 3.39 32.45
C THR A 373 -32.91 2.41 31.29
N LEU A 374 -33.85 2.35 30.33
CA LEU A 374 -33.68 1.57 29.09
C LEU A 374 -32.50 2.03 28.22
N THR A 375 -32.15 3.31 28.26
CA THR A 375 -30.98 3.84 27.53
C THR A 375 -29.70 3.33 28.18
N GLU A 376 -29.62 3.41 29.51
CA GLU A 376 -28.50 2.86 30.27
C GLU A 376 -28.37 1.33 30.06
N GLU A 377 -29.50 0.60 30.09
CA GLU A 377 -29.54 -0.84 29.83
C GLU A 377 -29.08 -1.20 28.42
N ALA A 378 -29.55 -0.45 27.40
CA ALA A 378 -29.11 -0.61 26.02
C ALA A 378 -27.60 -0.36 25.88
N GLY A 379 -27.05 0.64 26.60
CA GLY A 379 -25.63 0.97 26.60
C GLY A 379 -24.76 -0.18 27.14
N PHE A 380 -25.12 -0.73 28.30
CA PHE A 380 -24.41 -1.89 28.87
C PHE A 380 -24.53 -3.14 27.98
N ASN A 381 -25.72 -3.41 27.44
CA ASN A 381 -25.93 -4.53 26.52
C ASN A 381 -25.06 -4.37 25.27
N LEU A 382 -25.07 -3.18 24.65
CA LEU A 382 -24.27 -2.90 23.46
C LEU A 382 -22.76 -3.06 23.73
N ALA A 383 -22.27 -2.55 24.86
CA ALA A 383 -20.88 -2.72 25.28
C ALA A 383 -20.52 -4.21 25.43
N ALA A 384 -21.38 -5.02 26.08
CA ALA A 384 -21.19 -6.45 26.21
C ALA A 384 -21.13 -7.14 24.84
N GLN A 385 -22.03 -6.79 23.92
CA GLN A 385 -22.05 -7.38 22.58
C GLN A 385 -20.79 -7.05 21.77
N PHE A 386 -20.27 -5.81 21.86
CA PHE A 386 -19.01 -5.44 21.21
C PHE A 386 -17.81 -6.18 21.80
N ILE A 387 -17.73 -6.32 23.13
CA ILE A 387 -16.66 -7.09 23.79
C ILE A 387 -16.71 -8.55 23.35
N ASN A 388 -17.90 -9.16 23.39
CA ASN A 388 -18.11 -10.54 22.98
C ASN A 388 -17.79 -10.75 21.49
N PHE A 389 -18.18 -9.82 20.62
CA PHE A 389 -17.87 -9.89 19.19
C PHE A 389 -16.36 -9.86 18.95
N THR A 390 -15.66 -8.92 19.60
CA THR A 390 -14.20 -8.81 19.54
C THR A 390 -13.53 -10.09 20.03
N GLN A 391 -13.97 -10.66 21.16
CA GLN A 391 -13.39 -11.87 21.68
C GLN A 391 -13.61 -13.06 20.74
N GLN A 392 -14.81 -13.22 20.17
CA GLN A 392 -15.09 -14.27 19.20
C GLN A 392 -14.19 -14.14 17.96
N LYS A 393 -13.91 -12.92 17.52
CA LYS A 393 -12.98 -12.69 16.41
C LYS A 393 -11.54 -13.08 16.75
N ILE A 394 -11.08 -12.77 17.97
CA ILE A 394 -9.76 -13.20 18.46
C ILE A 394 -9.70 -14.73 18.53
N ASN A 395 -10.75 -15.40 19.02
CA ASN A 395 -10.83 -16.86 19.07
C ASN A 395 -10.70 -17.48 17.68
N LEU A 396 -11.40 -16.94 16.67
CA LEU A 396 -11.28 -17.39 15.28
C LEU A 396 -9.85 -17.19 14.74
N TYR A 397 -9.19 -16.10 15.11
CA TYR A 397 -7.79 -15.86 14.74
C TYR A 397 -6.83 -16.87 15.39
N LEU A 398 -6.99 -17.15 16.68
CA LEU A 398 -6.20 -18.17 17.40
C LEU A 398 -6.43 -19.57 16.81
N ALA A 399 -7.69 -19.89 16.47
CA ALA A 399 -8.09 -21.16 15.86
C ALA A 399 -7.69 -21.30 14.39
N ALA A 400 -7.03 -20.29 13.79
CA ALA A 400 -6.71 -20.26 12.37
C ALA A 400 -7.94 -20.50 11.46
N LYS A 401 -9.10 -19.94 11.86
CA LYS A 401 -10.36 -20.03 11.13
C LYS A 401 -10.69 -18.68 10.50
N ASP A 402 -10.13 -18.42 9.33
CA ASP A 402 -10.50 -17.27 8.53
C ASP A 402 -11.82 -17.50 7.74
N GLU A 403 -12.28 -16.45 7.07
CA GLU A 403 -13.52 -16.45 6.30
C GLU A 403 -13.55 -17.56 5.23
N SER A 404 -12.43 -17.81 4.57
CA SER A 404 -12.34 -18.78 3.49
C SER A 404 -12.46 -20.22 3.99
N ILE A 405 -11.78 -20.55 5.10
CA ILE A 405 -11.84 -21.86 5.75
C ILE A 405 -13.25 -22.14 6.29
N ILE A 406 -13.89 -21.12 6.89
CA ILE A 406 -15.27 -21.23 7.39
C ILE A 406 -16.25 -21.43 6.23
N THR A 407 -16.07 -20.70 5.13
CA THR A 407 -16.89 -20.82 3.91
C THR A 407 -16.78 -22.22 3.29
N GLN A 408 -15.57 -22.78 3.23
CA GLN A 408 -15.37 -24.16 2.76
C GLN A 408 -16.08 -25.18 3.65
N SER A 409 -16.10 -24.95 4.97
CA SER A 409 -16.78 -25.81 5.94
C SER A 409 -18.32 -25.74 5.84
N LEU A 410 -18.86 -24.68 5.22
CA LEU A 410 -20.29 -24.44 4.99
C LEU A 410 -20.84 -25.10 3.71
N GLY A 411 -20.10 -26.02 3.07
CA GLY A 411 -20.42 -26.59 1.76
C GLY A 411 -21.88 -27.06 1.54
N PRO A 412 -22.28 -27.36 0.29
CA PRO A 412 -23.68 -27.58 -0.11
C PRO A 412 -24.45 -28.62 0.73
N GLU A 413 -23.76 -29.59 1.30
CA GLU A 413 -24.29 -30.70 2.11
C GLU A 413 -24.74 -30.30 3.53
N THR A 414 -24.46 -29.08 3.99
CA THR A 414 -24.81 -28.62 5.35
C THR A 414 -26.23 -28.04 5.49
N GLN A 415 -27.13 -28.29 4.52
CA GLN A 415 -28.50 -27.74 4.46
C GLN A 415 -29.61 -28.64 5.06
N ASP A 416 -29.29 -29.85 5.53
CA ASP A 416 -30.28 -30.74 6.17
C ASP A 416 -30.64 -30.31 7.61
N ALA A 417 -31.84 -30.70 8.09
CA ALA A 417 -32.40 -30.27 9.38
C ALA A 417 -31.52 -30.62 10.62
N ALA A 418 -30.75 -31.71 10.58
CA ALA A 418 -29.77 -32.04 11.62
C ALA A 418 -28.52 -31.14 11.60
N ASN A 419 -28.23 -30.55 10.43
CA ASN A 419 -27.14 -29.60 10.20
C ASN A 419 -27.58 -28.14 10.42
N GLU A 420 -28.85 -27.84 10.68
CA GLU A 420 -29.34 -26.47 10.81
C GLU A 420 -28.67 -25.71 11.97
N LEU A 421 -28.43 -26.40 13.09
CA LEU A 421 -27.72 -25.84 14.25
C LEU A 421 -26.24 -25.55 13.90
N ILE A 422 -25.56 -26.50 13.26
CA ILE A 422 -24.16 -26.38 12.81
C ILE A 422 -24.02 -25.27 11.76
N SER A 423 -24.95 -25.23 10.80
CA SER A 423 -25.09 -24.20 9.77
C SER A 423 -25.27 -22.82 10.40
N SER A 424 -26.13 -22.70 11.42
CA SER A 424 -26.35 -21.44 12.14
C SER A 424 -25.08 -20.95 12.86
N GLN A 425 -24.32 -21.87 13.47
CA GLN A 425 -23.07 -21.55 14.16
C GLN A 425 -21.97 -21.13 13.18
N LEU A 426 -21.82 -21.85 12.06
CA LEU A 426 -20.84 -21.51 11.03
C LEU A 426 -21.20 -20.20 10.33
N LYS A 427 -22.48 -19.94 10.03
CA LYS A 427 -22.96 -18.65 9.51
C LYS A 427 -22.62 -17.49 10.46
N ARG A 428 -22.76 -17.71 11.77
CA ARG A 428 -22.35 -16.73 12.79
C ARG A 428 -20.84 -16.50 12.79
N GLN A 429 -20.03 -17.56 12.75
CA GLN A 429 -18.57 -17.43 12.66
C GLN A 429 -18.15 -16.69 11.40
N LEU A 430 -18.77 -17.02 10.25
CA LEU A 430 -18.50 -16.37 8.97
C LEU A 430 -18.76 -14.86 9.04
N LYS A 431 -19.90 -14.47 9.64
CA LYS A 431 -20.25 -13.07 9.85
C LYS A 431 -19.24 -12.33 10.73
N ILE A 432 -18.62 -13.01 11.69
CA ILE A 432 -17.62 -12.41 12.58
C ILE A 432 -16.27 -12.31 11.88
N SER A 433 -15.86 -13.35 11.14
CA SER A 433 -14.60 -13.36 10.39
C SER A 433 -14.58 -12.36 9.24
N SER A 434 -15.73 -12.11 8.59
CA SER A 434 -15.82 -11.22 7.42
C SER A 434 -15.77 -9.73 7.77
N VAL A 435 -16.08 -9.36 9.02
CA VAL A 435 -15.90 -7.97 9.47
C VAL A 435 -14.41 -7.68 9.51
N ASN A 436 -13.96 -6.52 9.04
CA ASN A 436 -12.52 -6.19 9.06
C ASN A 436 -12.04 -5.80 10.48
N TRP A 437 -10.73 -5.82 10.72
CA TRP A 437 -10.15 -5.54 12.04
C TRP A 437 -10.42 -4.09 12.52
N GLY A 438 -10.52 -3.13 11.61
CA GLY A 438 -10.76 -1.72 11.95
C GLY A 438 -12.17 -1.45 12.46
N GLU A 439 -13.19 -2.05 11.84
CA GLU A 439 -14.56 -2.00 12.34
C GLU A 439 -14.68 -2.66 13.72
N THR A 440 -14.00 -3.79 13.93
CA THR A 440 -13.95 -4.41 15.26
C THR A 440 -13.24 -3.51 16.28
N ALA A 441 -12.17 -2.83 15.89
CA ALA A 441 -11.50 -1.85 16.74
C ALA A 441 -12.44 -0.69 17.12
N ALA A 442 -13.25 -0.19 16.18
CA ALA A 442 -14.21 0.88 16.41
C ALA A 442 -15.37 0.44 17.34
N MET A 443 -15.91 -0.76 17.14
CA MET A 443 -16.88 -1.38 18.07
C MET A 443 -16.31 -1.45 19.48
N TYR A 444 -15.07 -1.93 19.61
CA TYR A 444 -14.41 -2.13 20.90
C TYR A 444 -14.05 -0.79 21.58
N GLU A 445 -13.67 0.22 20.81
CA GLU A 445 -13.46 1.60 21.29
C GLU A 445 -14.77 2.22 21.79
N LYS A 446 -15.89 1.99 21.08
CA LYS A 446 -17.22 2.41 21.55
C LYS A 446 -17.61 1.70 22.84
N ALA A 447 -17.29 0.41 23.01
CA ALA A 447 -17.52 -0.30 24.27
C ALA A 447 -16.76 0.35 25.44
N ILE A 448 -15.51 0.77 25.22
CA ILE A 448 -14.72 1.51 26.21
C ILE A 448 -15.40 2.85 26.53
N GLU A 449 -15.87 3.60 25.53
CA GLU A 449 -16.60 4.87 25.72
C GLU A 449 -17.84 4.67 26.60
N LEU A 450 -18.61 3.60 26.36
CA LEU A 450 -19.83 3.29 27.09
C LEU A 450 -19.58 2.91 28.56
N LEU A 451 -18.46 2.22 28.84
CA LEU A 451 -18.13 1.76 30.20
C LEU A 451 -17.33 2.78 31.01
N ARG A 452 -16.59 3.68 30.35
CA ARG A 452 -15.68 4.66 30.98
C ARG A 452 -16.33 5.48 32.11
N PRO A 453 -17.58 5.98 31.99
CA PRO A 453 -18.20 6.76 33.08
C PRO A 453 -18.42 5.96 34.37
N TYR A 454 -18.48 4.63 34.27
CA TYR A 454 -18.86 3.74 35.37
C TYR A 454 -17.67 2.99 35.97
N ASP A 455 -16.62 2.78 35.18
CA ASP A 455 -15.43 2.07 35.60
C ASP A 455 -14.16 2.64 34.95
N SER A 456 -13.44 3.47 35.70
CA SER A 456 -12.17 4.07 35.28
C SER A 456 -11.04 3.04 35.09
N THR A 457 -11.20 1.82 35.60
CA THR A 457 -10.23 0.73 35.43
C THR A 457 -10.53 -0.16 34.23
N ALA A 458 -11.77 -0.15 33.70
CA ALA A 458 -12.14 -0.91 32.49
C ALA A 458 -11.28 -0.51 31.30
N GLU A 459 -11.13 0.80 31.07
CA GLU A 459 -10.34 1.33 29.95
C GLU A 459 -8.92 0.75 29.94
N LYS A 460 -8.19 0.84 31.05
CA LYS A 460 -6.82 0.33 31.16
C LYS A 460 -6.71 -1.16 30.84
N ASN A 461 -7.69 -1.96 31.25
CA ASN A 461 -7.71 -3.41 31.00
C ASN A 461 -8.10 -3.77 29.56
N MET A 462 -8.85 -2.90 28.88
CA MET A 462 -9.29 -3.10 27.50
C MET A 462 -8.29 -2.56 26.47
N LEU A 463 -7.47 -1.55 26.82
CA LEU A 463 -6.47 -0.95 25.93
C LEU A 463 -5.54 -1.93 25.20
N PRO A 464 -4.96 -2.99 25.82
CA PRO A 464 -4.10 -3.92 25.09
C PRO A 464 -4.79 -4.55 23.87
N ASN A 465 -6.06 -4.95 24.02
CA ASN A 465 -6.85 -5.51 22.91
C ASN A 465 -7.19 -4.45 21.86
N LEU A 466 -7.54 -3.23 22.27
CA LEU A 466 -7.81 -2.14 21.33
C LEU A 466 -6.58 -1.86 20.45
N TYR A 467 -5.40 -1.74 21.06
CA TYR A 467 -4.16 -1.52 20.33
C TYR A 467 -3.78 -2.70 19.44
N PHE A 468 -4.01 -3.93 19.90
CA PHE A 468 -3.85 -5.11 19.04
C PHE A 468 -4.75 -5.04 17.80
N LEU A 469 -6.04 -4.71 17.95
CA LEU A 469 -6.97 -4.60 16.82
C LEU A 469 -6.53 -3.49 15.84
N LYS A 470 -6.15 -2.32 16.36
CA LYS A 470 -5.62 -1.20 15.56
C LYS A 470 -4.30 -1.56 14.84
N ALA A 471 -3.44 -2.35 15.47
CA ALA A 471 -2.22 -2.86 14.84
C ALA A 471 -2.55 -3.86 13.71
N ARG A 472 -3.42 -4.85 13.97
CA ARG A 472 -3.82 -5.85 12.97
C ARG A 472 -4.53 -5.26 11.76
N GLN A 473 -5.27 -4.18 11.93
CA GLN A 473 -5.87 -3.45 10.82
C GLN A 473 -4.82 -2.95 9.81
N LEU A 474 -3.64 -2.53 10.30
CA LEU A 474 -2.67 -1.77 9.50
C LEU A 474 -1.40 -2.56 9.16
N VAL A 475 -1.15 -3.70 9.80
CA VAL A 475 0.13 -4.43 9.71
C VAL A 475 0.51 -4.79 8.28
N PHE A 476 -0.46 -5.18 7.45
CA PHE A 476 -0.25 -5.55 6.04
C PHE A 476 -0.62 -4.43 5.05
N SER A 477 -0.69 -3.17 5.52
CA SER A 477 -0.96 -2.02 4.65
C SER A 477 0.16 -1.82 3.62
N SER A 478 -0.18 -1.39 2.40
CA SER A 478 0.80 -1.01 1.38
C SER A 478 1.52 0.30 1.71
N SER A 479 1.00 1.12 2.63
CA SER A 479 1.54 2.41 3.02
C SER A 479 2.65 2.29 4.09
N PRO A 480 3.88 2.76 3.83
CA PRO A 480 4.96 2.72 4.82
C PRO A 480 4.65 3.50 6.12
N SER A 481 3.85 4.57 6.05
CA SER A 481 3.45 5.32 7.24
C SER A 481 2.47 4.51 8.11
N GLU A 482 1.53 3.80 7.48
CA GLU A 482 0.58 2.94 8.17
C GLU A 482 1.26 1.73 8.78
N LYS A 483 2.24 1.11 8.10
CA LYS A 483 3.07 0.04 8.68
C LYS A 483 3.83 0.50 9.94
N ARG A 484 4.35 1.74 9.95
CA ARG A 484 4.99 2.31 11.15
C ARG A 484 3.98 2.58 12.26
N LEU A 485 2.79 3.04 11.91
CA LEU A 485 1.70 3.25 12.87
C LEU A 485 1.25 1.91 13.48
N ALA A 486 1.11 0.85 12.67
CA ALA A 486 0.83 -0.52 13.13
C ALA A 486 1.86 -0.99 14.17
N LEU A 487 3.15 -0.81 13.88
CA LEU A 487 4.24 -1.13 14.80
C LEU A 487 4.12 -0.36 16.12
N SER A 488 3.76 0.93 16.07
CA SER A 488 3.55 1.73 17.28
C SER A 488 2.39 1.21 18.14
N TYR A 489 1.28 0.79 17.53
CA TYR A 489 0.17 0.18 18.24
C TYR A 489 0.53 -1.19 18.81
N ALA A 490 1.25 -2.01 18.04
CA ALA A 490 1.71 -3.31 18.52
C ALA A 490 2.65 -3.19 19.72
N TYR A 491 3.58 -2.23 19.71
CA TYR A 491 4.43 -1.92 20.87
C TYR A 491 3.62 -1.47 22.08
N ARG A 492 2.60 -0.62 21.90
CA ARG A 492 1.72 -0.21 23.00
C ARG A 492 0.99 -1.41 23.58
N ALA A 493 0.36 -2.23 22.73
CA ALA A 493 -0.32 -3.46 23.16
C ALA A 493 0.61 -4.37 23.97
N TYR A 494 1.81 -4.63 23.45
CA TYR A 494 2.84 -5.43 24.13
C TYR A 494 3.28 -4.82 25.47
N ASN A 495 3.41 -3.50 25.57
CA ASN A 495 3.80 -2.85 26.82
C ASN A 495 2.70 -2.90 27.89
N TYR A 496 1.43 -2.95 27.50
CA TYR A 496 0.33 -3.17 28.44
C TYR A 496 0.23 -4.63 28.88
N ASP A 497 0.38 -5.57 27.95
CA ASP A 497 0.19 -6.99 28.21
C ASP A 497 1.13 -7.85 27.36
N ARG A 498 2.14 -8.42 28.02
CA ARG A 498 3.17 -9.29 27.42
C ARG A 498 2.81 -10.76 27.49
N SER A 499 1.75 -11.10 28.21
CA SER A 499 1.38 -12.49 28.48
C SER A 499 0.59 -13.14 27.35
N LYS A 500 0.08 -12.33 26.42
CA LYS A 500 -0.80 -12.78 25.33
C LYS A 500 -0.02 -13.06 24.06
N ALA A 501 0.05 -14.33 23.67
CA ALA A 501 0.77 -14.78 22.48
C ALA A 501 0.39 -14.00 21.21
N TYR A 502 -0.90 -13.72 20.97
CA TYR A 502 -1.32 -12.97 19.77
C TYR A 502 -0.87 -11.50 19.75
N ILE A 503 -0.69 -10.87 20.92
CA ILE A 503 -0.16 -9.50 21.02
C ILE A 503 1.33 -9.53 20.67
N VAL A 504 2.07 -10.47 21.27
CA VAL A 504 3.51 -10.64 21.03
C VAL A 504 3.76 -10.98 19.55
N HIS A 505 3.00 -11.92 19.00
CA HIS A 505 3.05 -12.28 17.58
C HIS A 505 2.69 -11.09 16.66
N THR A 506 1.69 -10.27 17.01
CA THR A 506 1.37 -9.08 16.20
C THR A 506 2.51 -8.06 16.20
N LEU A 507 3.25 -7.93 17.30
CA LEU A 507 4.48 -7.13 17.35
C LEU A 507 5.57 -7.74 16.47
N GLY A 508 5.76 -9.06 16.50
CA GLY A 508 6.67 -9.79 15.60
C GLY A 508 6.37 -9.54 14.13
N LEU A 509 5.12 -9.73 13.71
CA LEU A 509 4.65 -9.41 12.36
C LEU A 509 4.89 -7.94 11.99
N SER A 510 4.58 -7.01 12.90
CA SER A 510 4.76 -5.58 12.64
C SER A 510 6.24 -5.20 12.51
N LEU A 511 7.13 -5.86 13.24
CA LEU A 511 8.58 -5.70 13.09
C LEU A 511 9.06 -6.24 11.74
N SER A 512 8.58 -7.43 11.34
CA SER A 512 8.89 -8.04 10.04
C SER A 512 8.46 -7.15 8.87
N GLU A 513 7.24 -6.61 8.92
CA GLU A 513 6.70 -5.70 7.90
C GLU A 513 7.44 -4.35 7.80
N ASN A 514 8.19 -3.99 8.86
CA ASN A 514 9.08 -2.84 8.88
C ASN A 514 10.55 -3.23 8.64
N SER A 515 10.80 -4.40 8.05
CA SER A 515 12.12 -4.94 7.70
C SER A 515 13.08 -5.11 8.88
N LYS A 516 12.54 -5.33 10.09
CA LYS A 516 13.31 -5.58 11.32
C LYS A 516 13.29 -7.06 11.70
N HIS A 517 13.76 -7.92 10.79
CA HIS A 517 13.61 -9.38 10.88
C HIS A 517 14.34 -10.00 12.09
N ASP A 518 15.52 -9.50 12.48
CA ASP A 518 16.21 -9.99 13.68
C ASP A 518 15.41 -9.75 14.97
N SER A 519 14.86 -8.53 15.11
CA SER A 519 14.02 -8.18 16.26
C SER A 519 12.69 -8.93 16.22
N ALA A 520 12.10 -9.09 15.03
CA ALA A 520 10.89 -9.87 14.84
C ALA A 520 11.10 -11.32 15.30
N LEU A 521 12.21 -11.96 14.91
CA LEU A 521 12.52 -13.33 15.29
C LEU A 521 12.62 -13.52 16.81
N ILE A 522 13.25 -12.58 17.53
CA ILE A 522 13.33 -12.63 19.00
C ILE A 522 11.93 -12.55 19.62
N ILE A 523 11.08 -11.66 19.11
CA ILE A 523 9.72 -11.48 19.61
C ILE A 523 8.84 -12.70 19.26
N GLU A 524 8.95 -13.23 18.05
CA GLU A 524 8.20 -14.41 17.62
C GLU A 524 8.61 -15.67 18.40
N LYS A 525 9.89 -15.83 18.76
CA LYS A 525 10.32 -16.91 19.66
C LYS A 525 9.66 -16.80 21.05
N LYS A 526 9.50 -15.59 21.59
CA LYS A 526 8.72 -15.37 22.82
C LYS A 526 7.24 -15.69 22.63
N ALA A 527 6.66 -15.34 21.47
CA ALA A 527 5.29 -15.75 21.15
C ALA A 527 5.15 -17.27 21.07
N LEU A 528 6.19 -17.97 20.60
CA LEU A 528 6.23 -19.43 20.51
C LEU A 528 6.35 -20.08 21.89
N GLU A 529 7.13 -19.49 22.81
CA GLU A 529 7.17 -19.92 24.21
C GLU A 529 5.77 -19.81 24.85
N LEU A 530 5.04 -18.73 24.56
CA LEU A 530 3.68 -18.50 25.05
C LEU A 530 2.62 -19.35 24.35
N ALA A 531 2.86 -19.87 23.14
CA ALA A 531 1.92 -20.70 22.39
C ALA A 531 2.67 -21.71 21.48
N PRO A 532 3.23 -22.79 22.05
CA PRO A 532 4.13 -23.70 21.35
C PRO A 532 3.49 -24.49 20.21
N LYS A 533 2.16 -24.64 20.22
CA LYS A 533 1.39 -25.36 19.20
C LYS A 533 0.63 -24.41 18.27
N TRP A 534 0.97 -23.12 18.28
CA TRP A 534 0.31 -22.16 17.38
C TRP A 534 1.06 -22.03 16.04
N SER A 535 0.50 -22.67 15.00
CA SER A 535 1.10 -22.75 13.66
C SER A 535 1.46 -21.39 13.02
N TYR A 536 0.74 -20.30 13.36
CA TYR A 536 1.01 -18.98 12.77
C TYR A 536 2.33 -18.38 13.25
N VAL A 537 2.71 -18.63 14.50
CA VAL A 537 3.99 -18.17 15.05
C VAL A 537 5.14 -18.91 14.37
N LEU A 538 5.04 -20.23 14.24
CA LEU A 538 6.05 -21.05 13.53
C LEU A 538 6.20 -20.62 12.06
N HIS A 539 5.08 -20.33 11.38
CA HIS A 539 5.10 -19.79 10.04
C HIS A 539 5.83 -18.44 9.95
N ALA A 540 5.52 -17.51 10.84
CA ALA A 540 6.17 -16.20 10.89
C ALA A 540 7.67 -16.30 11.22
N ILE A 541 8.07 -17.19 12.13
CA ILE A 541 9.48 -17.50 12.39
C ILE A 541 10.17 -18.00 11.11
N GLY A 542 9.53 -18.93 10.40
CA GLY A 542 10.04 -19.46 9.14
C GLY A 542 10.26 -18.37 8.08
N LEU A 543 9.29 -17.46 7.91
CA LEU A 543 9.42 -16.32 7.00
C LEU A 543 10.52 -15.33 7.43
N ASN A 544 10.68 -15.06 8.72
CA ASN A 544 11.77 -14.20 9.19
C ASN A 544 13.16 -14.82 8.95
N PHE A 545 13.32 -16.14 9.13
CA PHE A 545 14.56 -16.82 8.75
C PHE A 545 14.82 -16.76 7.24
N TYR A 546 13.77 -16.85 6.42
CA TYR A 546 13.88 -16.68 4.98
C TYR A 546 14.39 -15.28 4.60
N GLU A 547 13.81 -14.22 5.17
CA GLU A 547 14.26 -12.83 4.94
C GLU A 547 15.70 -12.57 5.45
N LEU A 548 16.15 -13.34 6.45
CA LEU A 548 17.54 -13.33 6.94
C LEU A 548 18.48 -14.22 6.11
N HIS A 549 18.03 -14.74 4.96
CA HIS A 549 18.77 -15.64 4.08
C HIS A 549 19.26 -16.93 4.76
N GLN A 550 18.45 -17.48 5.68
CA GLN A 550 18.69 -18.74 6.37
C GLN A 550 17.64 -19.81 5.97
N PRO A 551 17.73 -20.37 4.76
CA PRO A 551 16.68 -21.21 4.17
C PRO A 551 16.47 -22.53 4.92
N ASP A 552 17.52 -23.15 5.48
CA ASP A 552 17.38 -24.43 6.20
C ASP A 552 16.53 -24.28 7.47
N SER A 553 16.81 -23.23 8.26
CA SER A 553 16.00 -22.85 9.42
C SER A 553 14.56 -22.55 9.00
N ALA A 554 14.37 -21.77 7.93
CA ALA A 554 13.05 -21.45 7.39
C ALA A 554 12.25 -22.72 7.06
N ILE A 555 12.85 -23.66 6.32
CA ILE A 555 12.23 -24.93 5.94
C ILE A 555 11.87 -25.77 7.18
N SER A 556 12.76 -25.83 8.18
CA SER A 556 12.53 -26.58 9.41
C SER A 556 11.29 -26.07 10.15
N TYR A 557 11.21 -24.75 10.41
CA TYR A 557 10.07 -24.16 11.10
C TYR A 557 8.77 -24.23 10.30
N LEU A 558 8.82 -24.07 8.98
CA LEU A 558 7.64 -24.20 8.12
C LEU A 558 7.13 -25.65 8.06
N ARG A 559 8.01 -26.65 8.04
CA ARG A 559 7.60 -28.08 8.14
C ARG A 559 7.00 -28.39 9.49
N GLU A 560 7.54 -27.82 10.56
CA GLU A 560 6.97 -27.97 11.90
C GLU A 560 5.58 -27.32 12.00
N ALA A 561 5.39 -26.13 11.39
CA ALA A 561 4.08 -25.50 11.29
C ALA A 561 3.05 -26.42 10.57
N ILE A 562 3.46 -27.08 9.48
CA ILE A 562 2.63 -28.08 8.76
C ILE A 562 2.32 -29.29 9.66
N ARG A 563 3.30 -29.77 10.44
CA ARG A 563 3.11 -30.91 11.35
C ARG A 563 2.07 -30.60 12.42
N ILE A 564 2.08 -29.37 12.94
CA ILE A 564 1.14 -28.88 13.96
C ILE A 564 -0.25 -28.65 13.37
N ASN A 565 -0.34 -27.99 12.21
CA ASN A 565 -1.60 -27.75 11.52
C ASN A 565 -1.49 -28.04 10.02
N PRO A 566 -1.75 -29.29 9.58
CA PRO A 566 -1.62 -29.66 8.18
C PRO A 566 -2.72 -29.05 7.29
N LYS A 567 -3.78 -28.50 7.89
CA LYS A 567 -4.90 -27.84 7.20
C LYS A 567 -4.69 -26.33 7.01
N SER A 568 -3.56 -25.77 7.45
CA SER A 568 -3.21 -24.38 7.16
C SER A 568 -2.43 -24.29 5.86
N GLU A 569 -2.85 -23.43 4.94
CA GLU A 569 -2.21 -23.21 3.65
C GLU A 569 -1.00 -22.26 3.70
N LEU A 570 -0.89 -21.43 4.74
CA LEU A 570 0.18 -20.43 4.88
C LEU A 570 1.58 -21.07 4.92
N PRO A 571 1.85 -22.12 5.71
CA PRO A 571 3.17 -22.76 5.74
C PRO A 571 3.58 -23.38 4.40
N TYR A 572 2.62 -23.94 3.64
CA TYR A 572 2.88 -24.47 2.30
C TYR A 572 3.23 -23.34 1.34
N SER A 573 2.54 -22.21 1.41
CA SER A 573 2.89 -21.01 0.62
C SER A 573 4.29 -20.51 0.96
N GLY A 574 4.64 -20.47 2.25
CA GLY A 574 5.98 -20.13 2.73
C GLY A 574 7.06 -21.07 2.17
N LEU A 575 6.84 -22.39 2.20
CA LEU A 575 7.77 -23.35 1.58
C LEU A 575 7.88 -23.12 0.06
N GLY A 576 6.78 -22.80 -0.61
CA GLY A 576 6.77 -22.42 -2.02
C GLY A 576 7.75 -21.28 -2.32
N ILE A 577 7.70 -20.22 -1.51
CA ILE A 577 8.59 -19.05 -1.60
C ILE A 577 10.05 -19.44 -1.31
N VAL A 578 10.32 -20.20 -0.25
CA VAL A 578 11.70 -20.59 0.09
C VAL A 578 12.32 -21.47 -0.99
N TYR A 579 11.58 -22.45 -1.53
CA TYR A 579 12.08 -23.30 -2.61
C TYR A 579 12.21 -22.56 -3.95
N GLU A 580 11.41 -21.51 -4.16
CA GLU A 580 11.54 -20.64 -5.32
C GLU A 580 12.89 -19.91 -5.30
N ASP A 581 13.27 -19.31 -4.17
CA ASP A 581 14.54 -18.60 -4.01
C ASP A 581 15.77 -19.53 -4.01
N LEU A 582 15.57 -20.82 -3.74
CA LEU A 582 16.59 -21.87 -3.90
C LEU A 582 16.69 -22.41 -5.34
N ASP A 583 15.97 -21.81 -6.30
CA ASP A 583 15.85 -22.25 -7.69
C ASP A 583 15.33 -23.70 -7.85
N LYS A 584 14.62 -24.24 -6.84
CA LYS A 584 14.00 -25.57 -6.86
C LYS A 584 12.56 -25.49 -7.37
N THR A 585 12.43 -25.19 -8.67
CA THR A 585 11.16 -24.89 -9.35
C THR A 585 10.06 -25.95 -9.10
N ASP A 586 10.38 -27.24 -9.21
CA ASP A 586 9.40 -28.32 -9.03
C ASP A 586 8.86 -28.40 -7.59
N SER A 587 9.74 -28.24 -6.61
CA SER A 587 9.37 -28.22 -5.20
C SER A 587 8.51 -26.99 -4.88
N SER A 588 8.92 -25.81 -5.38
CA SER A 588 8.15 -24.58 -5.23
C SER A 588 6.74 -24.72 -5.79
N LEU A 589 6.61 -25.21 -7.03
CA LEU A 589 5.31 -25.42 -7.68
C LEU A 589 4.45 -26.44 -6.93
N TYR A 590 5.06 -27.53 -6.43
CA TYR A 590 4.36 -28.52 -5.60
C TYR A 590 3.73 -27.87 -4.35
N TYR A 591 4.51 -27.07 -3.61
CA TYR A 591 4.05 -26.43 -2.38
C TYR A 591 3.01 -25.33 -2.63
N TYR A 592 3.17 -24.51 -3.67
CA TYR A 592 2.13 -23.55 -4.06
C TYR A 592 0.81 -24.24 -4.45
N LYS A 593 0.86 -25.32 -5.25
CA LYS A 593 -0.33 -26.11 -5.58
C LYS A 593 -0.93 -26.81 -4.36
N ALA A 594 -0.10 -27.25 -3.41
CA ALA A 594 -0.58 -27.82 -2.15
C ALA A 594 -1.35 -26.79 -1.33
N ALA A 595 -0.87 -25.54 -1.24
CA ALA A 595 -1.58 -24.46 -0.57
C ALA A 595 -2.97 -24.21 -1.18
N ILE A 596 -3.07 -24.18 -2.52
CA ILE A 596 -4.36 -24.03 -3.23
C ILE A 596 -5.30 -25.23 -2.98
N ARG A 597 -4.77 -26.45 -2.91
CA ARG A 597 -5.61 -27.64 -2.62
C ARG A 597 -6.20 -27.61 -1.21
N ILE A 598 -5.45 -27.08 -0.25
CA ILE A 598 -5.92 -26.94 1.14
C ILE A 598 -7.04 -25.92 1.22
N ASN A 599 -6.80 -24.74 0.64
CA ASN A 599 -7.76 -23.64 0.64
C ASN A 599 -7.92 -23.03 -0.76
N PRO A 600 -8.86 -23.56 -1.57
CA PRO A 600 -9.04 -23.12 -2.96
C PRO A 600 -9.80 -21.79 -3.09
N GLN A 601 -10.37 -21.28 -1.99
CA GLN A 601 -11.17 -20.04 -1.96
C GLN A 601 -10.36 -18.82 -1.51
N TYR A 602 -9.07 -19.00 -1.23
CA TYR A 602 -8.22 -17.92 -0.79
C TYR A 602 -7.42 -17.33 -1.97
N GLU A 603 -7.68 -16.06 -2.28
CA GLU A 603 -7.17 -15.38 -3.47
C GLU A 603 -5.65 -15.18 -3.43
N PHE A 604 -5.07 -15.13 -2.23
CA PHE A 604 -3.65 -14.90 -2.00
C PHE A 604 -2.78 -15.98 -2.65
N GLN A 605 -3.20 -17.25 -2.61
CA GLN A 605 -2.44 -18.38 -3.16
C GLN A 605 -2.35 -18.30 -4.68
N TYR A 606 -3.45 -17.92 -5.35
CA TYR A 606 -3.46 -17.71 -6.80
C TYR A 606 -2.58 -16.51 -7.18
N ASN A 607 -2.58 -15.45 -6.38
CA ASN A 607 -1.68 -14.33 -6.59
C ASN A 607 -0.21 -14.73 -6.48
N ASN A 608 0.17 -15.48 -5.45
CA ASN A 608 1.56 -15.93 -5.26
C ASN A 608 2.01 -16.84 -6.39
N LEU A 609 1.15 -17.75 -6.84
CA LEU A 609 1.46 -18.59 -7.99
C LEU A 609 1.57 -17.75 -9.28
N GLY A 610 0.76 -16.70 -9.43
CA GLY A 610 0.91 -15.72 -10.50
C GLY A 610 2.25 -14.98 -10.47
N VAL A 611 2.73 -14.60 -9.28
CA VAL A 611 4.05 -13.98 -9.07
C VAL A 611 5.17 -14.94 -9.46
N PHE A 612 5.07 -16.19 -9.02
CA PHE A 612 6.00 -17.27 -9.39
C PHE A 612 6.13 -17.41 -10.92
N TYR A 613 5.01 -17.57 -11.65
CA TYR A 613 5.06 -17.66 -13.12
C TYR A 613 5.55 -16.38 -13.79
N ALA A 614 5.26 -15.21 -13.22
CA ALA A 614 5.77 -13.93 -13.74
C ALA A 614 7.30 -13.81 -13.60
N LYS A 615 7.89 -14.36 -12.53
CA LYS A 615 9.35 -14.45 -12.35
C LYS A 615 9.98 -15.43 -13.36
N LEU A 616 9.29 -16.52 -13.68
CA LEU A 616 9.68 -17.45 -14.75
C LEU A 616 9.46 -16.90 -16.19
N ASN A 617 9.08 -15.62 -16.34
CA ASN A 617 8.70 -14.98 -17.61
C ASN A 617 7.53 -15.68 -18.36
N SER A 618 6.79 -16.57 -17.69
CA SER A 618 5.61 -17.26 -18.21
C SER A 618 4.36 -16.39 -17.99
N TYR A 619 4.29 -15.28 -18.74
CA TYR A 619 3.29 -14.23 -18.52
C TYR A 619 1.84 -14.67 -18.80
N ASP A 620 1.63 -15.63 -19.69
CA ASP A 620 0.34 -16.25 -19.96
C ASP A 620 -0.23 -16.97 -18.73
N SER A 621 0.60 -17.81 -18.09
CA SER A 621 0.25 -18.52 -16.85
C SER A 621 0.08 -17.55 -15.69
N ALA A 622 0.98 -16.56 -15.57
CA ALA A 622 0.84 -15.51 -14.56
C ALA A 622 -0.51 -14.78 -14.66
N VAL A 623 -0.89 -14.35 -15.87
CA VAL A 623 -2.17 -13.70 -16.15
C VAL A 623 -3.35 -14.61 -15.79
N TYR A 624 -3.28 -15.91 -16.09
CA TYR A 624 -4.31 -16.88 -15.73
C TYR A 624 -4.53 -16.91 -14.21
N TYR A 625 -3.47 -17.10 -13.42
CA TYR A 625 -3.59 -17.22 -11.96
C TYR A 625 -3.99 -15.89 -11.30
N TYR A 626 -3.48 -14.74 -11.76
CA TYR A 626 -3.98 -13.45 -11.29
C TYR A 626 -5.47 -13.26 -11.58
N LYS A 627 -5.96 -13.70 -12.74
CA LYS A 627 -7.41 -13.65 -13.04
C LYS A 627 -8.23 -14.59 -12.16
N GLN A 628 -7.70 -15.73 -11.73
CA GLN A 628 -8.37 -16.59 -10.74
C GLN A 628 -8.47 -15.89 -9.38
N ALA A 629 -7.40 -15.24 -8.92
CA ALA A 629 -7.44 -14.42 -7.71
C ALA A 629 -8.53 -13.34 -7.80
N LEU A 630 -8.62 -12.64 -8.94
CA LEU A 630 -9.65 -11.61 -9.18
C LEU A 630 -11.07 -12.16 -9.39
N ARG A 631 -11.22 -13.44 -9.71
CA ARG A 631 -12.53 -14.11 -9.74
C ARG A 631 -13.06 -14.32 -8.31
N LEU A 632 -12.17 -14.65 -7.37
CA LEU A 632 -12.50 -14.82 -5.96
C LEU A 632 -12.74 -13.46 -5.29
N ASN A 633 -11.83 -12.50 -5.51
CA ASN A 633 -11.93 -11.14 -4.98
C ASN A 633 -11.69 -10.10 -6.09
N PRO A 634 -12.74 -9.55 -6.71
CA PRO A 634 -12.62 -8.58 -7.80
C PRO A 634 -11.91 -7.27 -7.42
N ALA A 635 -11.82 -6.95 -6.12
CA ALA A 635 -11.19 -5.74 -5.59
C ALA A 635 -9.79 -6.01 -5.02
N TYR A 636 -9.20 -7.18 -5.28
CA TYR A 636 -7.90 -7.55 -4.72
C TYR A 636 -6.74 -6.76 -5.35
N GLU A 637 -6.28 -5.71 -4.64
CA GLU A 637 -5.32 -4.70 -5.11
C GLU A 637 -4.00 -5.31 -5.59
N TYR A 638 -3.47 -6.31 -4.87
CA TYR A 638 -2.21 -6.96 -5.21
C TYR A 638 -2.27 -7.66 -6.56
N SER A 639 -3.31 -8.45 -6.84
CA SER A 639 -3.46 -9.12 -8.14
C SER A 639 -3.76 -8.15 -9.28
N ILE A 640 -4.54 -7.07 -9.06
CA ILE A 640 -4.75 -6.06 -10.11
C ILE A 640 -3.42 -5.41 -10.48
N SER A 641 -2.62 -5.03 -9.49
CA SER A 641 -1.32 -4.40 -9.68
C SER A 641 -0.32 -5.33 -10.36
N ASN A 642 -0.21 -6.57 -9.88
CA ASN A 642 0.68 -7.58 -10.43
C ASN A 642 0.27 -7.99 -11.86
N LEU A 643 -1.03 -8.08 -12.14
CA LEU A 643 -1.56 -8.34 -13.47
C LEU A 643 -1.23 -7.20 -14.45
N ALA A 644 -1.34 -5.95 -14.01
CA ALA A 644 -0.95 -4.81 -14.84
C ALA A 644 0.55 -4.82 -15.16
N ILE A 645 1.39 -5.12 -14.17
CA ILE A 645 2.86 -5.28 -14.34
C ILE A 645 3.18 -6.45 -15.27
N ALA A 646 2.48 -7.58 -15.14
CA ALA A 646 2.66 -8.74 -16.00
C ALA A 646 2.33 -8.40 -17.46
N PHE A 647 1.22 -7.69 -17.72
CA PHE A 647 0.90 -7.21 -19.06
C PHE A 647 1.93 -6.21 -19.60
N GLU A 648 2.46 -5.32 -18.75
CA GLU A 648 3.53 -4.39 -19.15
C GLU A 648 4.79 -5.13 -19.57
N LYS A 649 5.28 -6.08 -18.75
CA LYS A 649 6.47 -6.89 -19.07
C LYS A 649 6.24 -7.75 -20.31
N TRP A 650 5.01 -8.22 -20.53
CA TRP A 650 4.59 -8.91 -21.74
C TRP A 650 4.36 -7.97 -22.95
N LYS A 651 4.61 -6.66 -22.80
CA LYS A 651 4.43 -5.63 -23.83
C LYS A 651 3.00 -5.48 -24.36
N LYS A 652 1.99 -5.96 -23.61
CA LYS A 652 0.56 -5.78 -23.90
C LYS A 652 0.04 -4.51 -23.23
N TYR A 653 0.49 -3.36 -23.75
CA TYR A 653 0.29 -2.07 -23.10
C TYR A 653 -1.18 -1.67 -22.91
N ASP A 654 -2.07 -1.97 -23.87
CA ASP A 654 -3.49 -1.64 -23.75
C ASP A 654 -4.15 -2.36 -22.55
N SER A 655 -3.85 -3.65 -22.38
CA SER A 655 -4.31 -4.41 -21.22
C SER A 655 -3.70 -3.88 -19.92
N ALA A 656 -2.41 -3.58 -19.90
CA ALA A 656 -1.74 -3.00 -18.74
C ALA A 656 -2.41 -1.68 -18.29
N ILE A 657 -2.74 -0.79 -19.23
CA ILE A 657 -3.41 0.49 -18.95
C ILE A 657 -4.79 0.27 -18.32
N VAL A 658 -5.57 -0.71 -18.80
CA VAL A 658 -6.89 -1.03 -18.22
C VAL A 658 -6.75 -1.42 -16.74
N TYR A 659 -5.84 -2.34 -16.42
CA TYR A 659 -5.67 -2.81 -15.04
C TYR A 659 -5.00 -1.76 -14.15
N TYR A 660 -4.10 -0.93 -14.67
CA TYR A 660 -3.60 0.22 -13.93
C TYR A 660 -4.70 1.25 -13.63
N ARG A 661 -5.65 1.48 -14.55
CA ARG A 661 -6.82 2.34 -14.26
C ARG A 661 -7.74 1.73 -13.19
N LYS A 662 -7.89 0.40 -13.16
CA LYS A 662 -8.62 -0.28 -12.07
C LYS A 662 -7.88 -0.13 -10.73
N ALA A 663 -6.56 -0.29 -10.71
CA ALA A 663 -5.76 -0.06 -9.51
C ALA A 663 -5.92 1.39 -8.99
N HIS A 664 -6.02 2.37 -9.90
CA HIS A 664 -6.24 3.78 -9.54
C HIS A 664 -7.59 4.00 -8.83
N GLN A 665 -8.65 3.31 -9.27
CA GLN A 665 -9.96 3.42 -8.64
C GLN A 665 -9.95 2.91 -7.20
N LEU A 666 -9.12 1.92 -6.88
CA LEU A 666 -8.98 1.37 -5.54
C LEU A 666 -8.07 2.23 -4.66
N ASN A 667 -6.96 2.73 -5.22
CA ASN A 667 -5.99 3.54 -4.50
C ASN A 667 -5.55 4.78 -5.33
N PRO A 668 -6.30 5.89 -5.23
CA PRO A 668 -6.04 7.10 -6.01
C PRO A 668 -4.70 7.77 -5.70
N ASN A 669 -4.11 7.52 -4.53
CA ASN A 669 -2.89 8.17 -4.05
C ASN A 669 -1.64 7.30 -4.23
N PHE A 670 -1.73 6.18 -4.94
CA PHE A 670 -0.59 5.30 -5.16
C PHE A 670 0.39 5.87 -6.21
N GLU A 671 1.44 6.57 -5.78
CA GLU A 671 2.42 7.23 -6.65
C GLU A 671 3.06 6.29 -7.70
N LYS A 672 3.40 5.06 -7.29
CA LYS A 672 4.05 4.06 -8.15
C LYS A 672 3.19 3.69 -9.36
N LEU A 673 1.87 3.73 -9.22
CA LEU A 673 0.92 3.51 -10.31
C LEU A 673 1.08 4.54 -11.43
N TYR A 674 1.06 5.82 -11.07
CA TYR A 674 1.20 6.91 -12.02
C TYR A 674 2.56 6.89 -12.71
N THR A 675 3.60 6.50 -11.98
CA THR A 675 4.96 6.35 -12.54
C THR A 675 5.01 5.22 -13.57
N ASN A 676 4.35 4.09 -13.32
CA ASN A 676 4.27 2.98 -14.28
C ASN A 676 3.45 3.36 -15.51
N LEU A 677 2.29 4.01 -15.35
CA LEU A 677 1.49 4.53 -16.47
C LEU A 677 2.29 5.52 -17.31
N ALA A 678 2.97 6.48 -16.68
CA ALA A 678 3.81 7.45 -17.37
C ALA A 678 4.93 6.76 -18.17
N ARG A 679 5.56 5.73 -17.60
CA ARG A 679 6.58 4.93 -18.28
C ARG A 679 6.02 4.20 -19.50
N ILE A 680 4.84 3.59 -19.42
CA ILE A 680 4.19 2.94 -20.56
C ILE A 680 3.90 3.94 -21.67
N TYR A 681 3.32 5.09 -21.34
CA TYR A 681 3.05 6.12 -22.33
C TYR A 681 4.34 6.65 -22.96
N LEU A 682 5.41 6.84 -22.19
CA LEU A 682 6.67 7.38 -22.71
C LEU A 682 7.48 6.39 -23.55
N ASN A 683 7.65 5.15 -23.07
CA ASN A 683 8.55 4.16 -23.66
C ASN A 683 7.83 3.14 -24.53
N GLY A 684 6.61 2.74 -24.16
CA GLY A 684 5.85 1.72 -24.89
C GLY A 684 5.04 2.32 -26.05
N LEU A 685 4.36 3.44 -25.81
CA LEU A 685 3.45 4.07 -26.77
C LEU A 685 4.02 5.33 -27.45
N ASN A 686 5.18 5.82 -27.00
CA ASN A 686 5.82 7.05 -27.48
C ASN A 686 4.89 8.29 -27.46
N LYS A 687 4.04 8.41 -26.44
CA LYS A 687 3.10 9.51 -26.18
C LYS A 687 3.57 10.35 -24.99
N ALA A 688 4.52 11.25 -25.23
CA ALA A 688 5.15 12.00 -24.14
C ALA A 688 4.19 12.99 -23.44
N ASP A 689 3.19 13.55 -24.12
CA ASP A 689 2.15 14.40 -23.47
C ASP A 689 1.40 13.66 -22.36
N SER A 690 0.94 12.43 -22.64
CA SER A 690 0.26 11.61 -21.64
C SER A 690 1.21 11.25 -20.49
N ALA A 691 2.47 10.95 -20.80
CA ALA A 691 3.48 10.68 -19.78
C ALA A 691 3.73 11.89 -18.85
N ILE A 692 3.80 13.10 -19.39
CA ILE A 692 3.93 14.35 -18.62
C ILE A 692 2.75 14.49 -17.64
N SER A 693 1.52 14.27 -18.10
CA SER A 693 0.32 14.33 -17.25
C SER A 693 0.40 13.35 -16.08
N TYR A 694 0.78 12.09 -16.34
CA TYR A 694 0.87 11.08 -15.29
C TYR A 694 2.06 11.31 -14.34
N TYR A 695 3.21 11.77 -14.81
CA TYR A 695 4.31 12.14 -13.92
C TYR A 695 3.97 13.32 -13.01
N ASN A 696 3.22 14.32 -13.49
CA ASN A 696 2.73 15.40 -12.63
C ASN A 696 1.79 14.89 -11.54
N ARG A 697 0.90 13.94 -11.85
CA ARG A 697 0.06 13.27 -10.83
C ARG A 697 0.89 12.46 -9.84
N ALA A 698 1.94 11.78 -10.30
CA ALA A 698 2.86 11.07 -9.42
C ALA A 698 3.54 12.01 -8.41
N ILE A 699 3.98 13.20 -8.85
CA ILE A 699 4.59 14.22 -7.99
C ILE A 699 3.58 14.79 -7.00
N GLN A 700 2.32 15.01 -7.41
CA GLN A 700 1.26 15.44 -6.50
C GLN A 700 0.98 14.39 -5.42
N ALA A 701 0.99 13.10 -5.78
CA ALA A 701 0.78 12.01 -4.84
C ALA A 701 1.94 11.82 -3.86
N ASN A 702 3.18 12.09 -4.27
CA ASN A 702 4.35 12.06 -3.38
C ASN A 702 5.33 13.20 -3.71
N PRO A 703 5.14 14.39 -3.12
CA PRO A 703 6.01 15.55 -3.35
C PRO A 703 7.44 15.34 -2.85
N SER A 704 7.67 14.38 -1.95
CA SER A 704 8.99 14.08 -1.38
C SER A 704 9.86 13.19 -2.28
N ASN A 705 9.32 12.63 -3.36
CA ASN A 705 10.08 11.78 -4.27
C ASN A 705 10.94 12.61 -5.24
N ASN A 706 12.21 12.80 -4.87
CA ASN A 706 13.19 13.58 -5.65
C ASN A 706 13.58 12.95 -7.00
N VAL A 707 13.16 11.71 -7.29
CA VAL A 707 13.47 11.03 -8.56
C VAL A 707 12.46 11.40 -9.66
N LEU A 708 11.22 11.75 -9.29
CA LEU A 708 10.16 12.05 -10.26
C LEU A 708 10.42 13.28 -11.14
N PRO A 709 10.99 14.40 -10.65
CA PRO A 709 11.33 15.54 -11.49
C PRO A 709 12.28 15.18 -12.65
N ALA A 710 13.26 14.31 -12.41
CA ALA A 710 14.19 13.84 -13.45
C ALA A 710 13.48 13.00 -14.53
N LYS A 711 12.51 12.16 -14.14
CA LYS A 711 11.69 11.37 -15.08
C LYS A 711 10.73 12.25 -15.88
N LEU A 712 10.10 13.22 -15.23
CA LEU A 712 9.24 14.22 -15.87
C LEU A 712 10.05 15.08 -16.86
N SER A 713 11.25 15.50 -16.46
CA SER A 713 12.20 16.22 -17.32
C SER A 713 12.52 15.45 -18.60
N ASN A 714 12.71 14.13 -18.52
CA ASN A 714 12.92 13.30 -19.71
C ASN A 714 11.68 13.23 -20.62
N ALA A 715 10.47 13.23 -20.03
CA ALA A 715 9.24 13.28 -20.80
C ALA A 715 9.08 14.61 -21.55
N TYR A 716 9.36 15.74 -20.90
CA TYR A 716 9.42 17.06 -21.54
C TYR A 716 10.46 17.09 -22.67
N TYR A 717 11.66 16.55 -22.46
CA TYR A 717 12.69 16.49 -23.50
C TYR A 717 12.22 15.71 -24.74
N ARG A 718 11.60 14.53 -24.56
CA ARG A 718 11.05 13.75 -25.69
C ARG A 718 9.94 14.49 -26.42
N GLN A 719 9.08 15.20 -25.69
CA GLN A 719 8.03 16.01 -26.31
C GLN A 719 8.62 17.19 -27.10
N GLY A 720 9.66 17.84 -26.58
CA GLY A 720 10.42 18.86 -27.31
C GLY A 720 11.01 18.33 -28.61
N ASN A 721 11.63 17.13 -28.58
CA ASN A 721 12.16 16.47 -29.78
C ASN A 721 11.05 16.17 -30.80
N HIS A 722 9.87 15.71 -30.36
CA HIS A 722 8.73 15.46 -31.24
C HIS A 722 8.30 16.75 -31.97
N PHE A 723 8.16 17.86 -31.24
CA PHE A 723 7.81 19.15 -31.85
C PHE A 723 8.89 19.69 -32.78
N PHE A 724 10.16 19.57 -32.38
CA PHE A 724 11.29 20.10 -33.15
C PHE A 724 11.52 19.30 -34.44
N VAL A 725 11.60 17.97 -34.34
CA VAL A 725 12.00 17.10 -35.46
C VAL A 725 10.80 16.65 -36.29
N THR A 726 9.72 16.18 -35.66
CA THR A 726 8.59 15.58 -36.40
C THR A 726 7.60 16.62 -36.88
N ARG A 727 7.31 17.64 -36.06
CA ARG A 727 6.32 18.69 -36.40
C ARG A 727 6.93 19.93 -37.04
N ASN A 728 8.25 20.06 -37.03
CA ASN A 728 8.97 21.26 -37.47
C ASN A 728 8.43 22.56 -36.84
N LYS A 729 8.14 22.52 -35.53
CA LYS A 729 7.61 23.65 -34.74
C LYS A 729 8.60 24.03 -33.64
N PRO A 730 9.67 24.79 -33.96
CA PRO A 730 10.72 25.10 -33.01
C PRO A 730 10.23 25.98 -31.83
N ASP A 731 9.28 26.88 -32.04
CA ASP A 731 8.72 27.71 -30.96
C ASP A 731 8.06 26.89 -29.84
N SER A 732 7.28 25.88 -30.22
CA SER A 732 6.67 24.96 -29.26
C SER A 732 7.73 24.09 -28.58
N ALA A 733 8.74 23.63 -29.32
CA ALA A 733 9.81 22.79 -28.76
C ALA A 733 10.61 23.50 -27.66
N VAL A 734 10.87 24.81 -27.81
CA VAL A 734 11.55 25.64 -26.80
C VAL A 734 10.88 25.52 -25.44
N TYR A 735 9.55 25.61 -25.36
CA TYR A 735 8.82 25.49 -24.10
C TYR A 735 9.14 24.17 -23.38
N TYR A 736 9.04 23.05 -24.11
CA TYR A 736 9.29 21.74 -23.54
C TYR A 736 10.76 21.54 -23.13
N TYR A 737 11.73 22.02 -23.92
CA TYR A 737 13.13 21.94 -23.54
C TYR A 737 13.46 22.79 -22.30
N LYS A 738 12.86 23.98 -22.17
CA LYS A 738 13.04 24.82 -20.97
C LYS A 738 12.50 24.15 -19.72
N GLU A 739 11.31 23.55 -19.78
CA GLU A 739 10.77 22.80 -18.65
C GLU A 739 11.63 21.56 -18.33
N ALA A 740 12.15 20.88 -19.34
CA ALA A 740 13.09 19.78 -19.13
C ALA A 740 14.35 20.23 -18.37
N ILE A 741 14.95 21.36 -18.76
CA ILE A 741 16.14 21.92 -18.09
C ILE A 741 15.80 22.36 -16.66
N ARG A 742 14.69 23.06 -16.46
CA ARG A 742 14.26 23.55 -15.13
C ARG A 742 14.10 22.41 -14.11
N LEU A 743 13.52 21.29 -14.54
CA LEU A 743 13.26 20.13 -13.69
C LEU A 743 14.51 19.29 -13.39
N ASN A 744 15.53 19.35 -14.25
CA ASN A 744 16.79 18.65 -14.03
C ASN A 744 17.96 19.43 -14.65
N PRO A 745 18.48 20.46 -13.96
CA PRO A 745 19.52 21.34 -14.49
C PRO A 745 20.92 20.71 -14.53
N ASN A 746 21.11 19.54 -13.92
CA ASN A 746 22.37 18.78 -13.98
C ASN A 746 22.33 17.64 -15.02
N SER A 747 21.42 17.73 -15.98
CA SER A 747 21.20 16.70 -16.99
C SER A 747 22.09 16.83 -18.22
N ASP A 748 22.08 15.79 -19.05
CA ASP A 748 22.90 15.68 -20.27
C ASP A 748 22.88 16.93 -21.16
N MET A 749 24.07 17.27 -21.67
CA MET A 749 24.35 18.32 -22.65
C MET A 749 23.28 18.48 -23.73
N ALA A 750 22.73 17.36 -24.19
CA ALA A 750 21.75 17.30 -25.26
C ALA A 750 20.57 18.28 -25.05
N ARG A 751 20.07 18.45 -23.82
CA ARG A 751 18.90 19.31 -23.56
C ARG A 751 19.20 20.78 -23.83
N TYR A 752 20.38 21.24 -23.42
CA TYR A 752 20.89 22.59 -23.71
C TYR A 752 21.14 22.78 -25.20
N LEU A 753 21.77 21.79 -25.85
CA LEU A 753 22.02 21.81 -27.29
C LEU A 753 20.73 21.90 -28.09
N TYR A 754 19.73 21.05 -27.83
CA TYR A 754 18.47 21.06 -28.57
C TYR A 754 17.62 22.30 -28.28
N CYS A 755 17.65 22.82 -27.04
CA CYS A 755 17.04 24.12 -26.72
C CYS A 755 17.68 25.25 -27.53
N GLY A 756 19.01 25.35 -27.52
CA GLY A 756 19.73 26.36 -28.28
C GLY A 756 19.54 26.22 -29.79
N ARG A 757 19.50 25.00 -30.32
CA ARG A 757 19.19 24.73 -31.74
C ARG A 757 17.76 25.12 -32.12
N ALA A 758 16.80 24.94 -31.22
CA ALA A 758 15.43 25.40 -31.44
C ALA A 758 15.39 26.94 -31.52
N TYR A 759 16.05 27.65 -30.61
CA TYR A 759 16.18 29.12 -30.69
C TYR A 759 16.93 29.60 -31.93
N PHE A 760 18.00 28.92 -32.32
CA PHE A 760 18.76 29.18 -33.55
C PHE A 760 17.87 29.06 -34.79
N SER A 761 16.90 28.13 -34.77
CA SER A 761 15.94 27.94 -35.88
C SER A 761 14.82 28.99 -35.91
N ILE A 762 14.62 29.76 -34.83
CA ILE A 762 13.67 30.91 -34.72
C ILE A 762 14.44 32.26 -34.87
N PRO A 763 15.59 32.26 -35.55
CA PRO A 763 16.62 33.31 -35.51
C PRO A 763 16.84 34.11 -34.21
N LYS A 764 16.59 33.52 -33.03
CA LYS A 764 16.82 34.18 -31.72
C LYS A 764 18.21 33.86 -31.21
N TYR A 765 19.22 34.40 -31.89
CA TYR A 765 20.63 34.03 -31.69
C TYR A 765 21.15 34.30 -30.28
N ASP A 766 20.77 35.40 -29.64
CA ASP A 766 21.18 35.69 -28.24
C ASP A 766 20.70 34.61 -27.27
N SER A 767 19.45 34.18 -27.41
CA SER A 767 18.89 33.08 -26.61
C SER A 767 19.57 31.75 -26.93
N ALA A 768 19.85 31.48 -28.20
CA ALA A 768 20.58 30.28 -28.60
C ALA A 768 21.97 30.23 -27.94
N ILE A 769 22.73 31.33 -28.02
CA ILE A 769 24.06 31.47 -27.40
C ILE A 769 23.98 31.28 -25.89
N PHE A 770 22.98 31.86 -25.23
CA PHE A 770 22.75 31.68 -23.79
C PHE A 770 22.66 30.18 -23.43
N TYR A 771 21.76 29.43 -24.07
CA TYR A 771 21.60 27.99 -23.76
C TYR A 771 22.82 27.16 -24.16
N PHE A 772 23.53 27.51 -25.24
CA PHE A 772 24.77 26.83 -25.58
C PHE A 772 25.87 27.06 -24.53
N LYS A 773 26.01 28.29 -24.02
CA LYS A 773 26.95 28.62 -22.95
C LYS A 773 26.60 27.93 -21.63
N GLU A 774 25.32 27.86 -21.28
CA GLU A 774 24.87 27.06 -20.12
C GLU A 774 25.25 25.58 -20.26
N GLY A 775 25.14 25.02 -21.47
CA GLY A 775 25.63 23.68 -21.77
C GLY A 775 27.15 23.54 -21.60
N LEU A 776 27.92 24.57 -21.97
CA LEU A 776 29.38 24.60 -21.83
C LEU A 776 29.84 24.69 -20.37
N ILE A 777 29.08 25.33 -19.48
CA ILE A 777 29.39 25.31 -18.04
C ILE A 777 29.48 23.85 -17.52
N LYS A 778 28.65 22.96 -18.06
CA LYS A 778 28.61 21.53 -17.71
C LYS A 778 29.58 20.68 -18.54
N HIS A 779 29.78 21.05 -19.80
CA HIS A 779 30.61 20.32 -20.76
C HIS A 779 31.57 21.29 -21.47
N PRO A 780 32.65 21.73 -20.78
CA PRO A 780 33.51 22.80 -21.24
C PRO A 780 34.24 22.47 -22.54
N ASP A 781 34.47 21.20 -22.83
CA ASP A 781 35.20 20.75 -24.03
C ASP A 781 34.26 20.33 -25.19
N SER A 782 32.97 20.69 -25.13
CA SER A 782 32.00 20.35 -26.17
C SER A 782 32.22 21.18 -27.45
N THR A 783 32.88 20.57 -28.42
CA THR A 783 33.11 21.15 -29.76
C THR A 783 31.80 21.48 -30.47
N VAL A 784 30.76 20.65 -30.31
CA VAL A 784 29.44 20.87 -30.92
C VAL A 784 28.79 22.17 -30.42
N LEU A 785 28.87 22.45 -29.11
CA LEU A 785 28.29 23.68 -28.55
C LEU A 785 29.05 24.92 -29.04
N TYR A 786 30.38 24.88 -29.06
CA TYR A 786 31.19 25.98 -29.63
C TYR A 786 30.92 26.20 -31.12
N LEU A 787 30.74 25.13 -31.90
CA LEU A 787 30.33 25.18 -33.31
C LEU A 787 29.00 25.95 -33.46
N TYR A 788 27.98 25.62 -32.69
CA TYR A 788 26.69 26.30 -32.78
C TYR A 788 26.73 27.75 -32.24
N ILE A 789 27.59 28.07 -31.26
CA ILE A 789 27.83 29.45 -30.84
C ILE A 789 28.48 30.25 -31.97
N GLY A 790 29.49 29.70 -32.64
CA GLY A 790 30.12 30.32 -33.81
C GLY A 790 29.11 30.59 -34.93
N LYS A 791 28.25 29.60 -35.25
CA LYS A 791 27.16 29.76 -36.22
C LYS A 791 26.16 30.84 -35.82
N ALA A 792 25.80 30.94 -34.54
CA ALA A 792 24.89 31.97 -34.06
C ALA A 792 25.50 33.37 -34.22
N TYR A 793 26.77 33.56 -33.84
CA TYR A 793 27.49 34.83 -34.08
C TYR A 793 27.64 35.15 -35.58
N GLN A 794 27.81 34.13 -36.43
CA GLN A 794 27.84 34.30 -37.87
C GLN A 794 26.49 34.82 -38.39
N GLY A 795 25.38 34.26 -37.91
CA GLY A 795 24.02 34.73 -38.21
C GLY A 795 23.77 36.17 -37.74
N MET A 796 24.39 36.59 -36.64
CA MET A 796 24.38 37.97 -36.15
C MET A 796 25.37 38.89 -36.87
N LYS A 797 26.16 38.37 -37.83
CA LYS A 797 27.23 39.08 -38.54
C LYS A 797 28.36 39.61 -37.64
N GLN A 798 28.55 39.02 -36.46
CA GLN A 798 29.67 39.35 -35.56
C GLN A 798 30.92 38.56 -35.93
N HIS A 799 31.74 39.16 -36.78
CA HIS A 799 32.86 38.46 -37.44
C HIS A 799 33.95 37.97 -36.48
N ASP A 800 34.40 38.82 -35.55
CA ASP A 800 35.49 38.46 -34.63
C ASP A 800 35.09 37.31 -33.70
N SER A 801 33.89 37.39 -33.13
CA SER A 801 33.31 36.32 -32.31
C SER A 801 33.16 35.02 -33.10
N THR A 802 32.71 35.09 -34.36
CA THR A 802 32.55 33.90 -35.22
C THR A 802 33.86 33.14 -35.37
N VAL A 803 34.93 33.86 -35.77
CA VAL A 803 36.26 33.26 -35.97
C VAL A 803 36.82 32.75 -34.64
N HIS A 804 36.65 33.52 -33.55
CA HIS A 804 37.09 33.13 -32.22
C HIS A 804 36.52 31.76 -31.81
N TYR A 805 35.20 31.58 -31.91
CA TYR A 805 34.55 30.34 -31.48
C TYR A 805 34.82 29.16 -32.41
N PHE A 806 34.91 29.36 -33.72
CA PHE A 806 35.34 28.26 -34.61
C PHE A 806 36.80 27.87 -34.41
N LYS A 807 37.71 28.82 -34.15
CA LYS A 807 39.08 28.48 -33.76
C LYS A 807 39.15 27.81 -32.39
N LYS A 808 38.25 28.16 -31.47
CA LYS A 808 38.14 27.48 -30.17
C LYS A 808 37.81 25.99 -30.35
N VAL A 809 36.92 25.64 -31.28
CA VAL A 809 36.65 24.23 -31.66
C VAL A 809 37.94 23.52 -32.05
N LEU A 810 38.75 24.13 -32.92
CA LEU A 810 40.03 23.56 -33.36
C LEU A 810 41.11 23.54 -32.29
N SER A 811 41.02 24.40 -31.27
CA SER A 811 41.93 24.37 -30.12
C SER A 811 41.64 23.22 -29.16
N ILE A 812 40.38 22.75 -29.12
CA ILE A 812 39.94 21.62 -28.30
C ILE A 812 40.16 20.31 -29.06
N ASP A 813 39.77 20.29 -30.33
CA ASP A 813 39.93 19.16 -31.24
C ASP A 813 40.54 19.65 -32.55
N SER A 814 41.86 19.48 -32.67
CA SER A 814 42.62 19.89 -33.85
C SER A 814 42.30 19.06 -35.10
N ASN A 815 41.57 17.95 -34.95
CA ASN A 815 41.11 17.09 -36.04
C ASN A 815 39.60 17.26 -36.32
N ASN A 816 38.98 18.33 -35.82
CA ASN A 816 37.57 18.58 -36.03
C ASN A 816 37.28 19.09 -37.45
N ALA A 817 36.93 18.17 -38.36
CA ALA A 817 36.64 18.52 -39.75
C ALA A 817 35.51 19.56 -39.89
N ASP A 818 34.49 19.50 -39.04
CA ASP A 818 33.34 20.40 -39.12
C ASP A 818 33.75 21.84 -38.75
N GLY A 819 34.62 22.04 -37.75
CA GLY A 819 35.21 23.34 -37.42
C GLY A 819 36.01 23.95 -38.59
N TYR A 820 36.78 23.12 -39.30
CA TYR A 820 37.49 23.54 -40.51
C TYR A 820 36.54 23.92 -41.65
N VAL A 821 35.46 23.15 -41.85
CA VAL A 821 34.43 23.45 -42.85
C VAL A 821 33.77 24.80 -42.58
N GLU A 822 33.36 25.06 -41.33
CA GLU A 822 32.69 26.32 -40.99
C GLU A 822 33.62 27.53 -41.12
N LEU A 823 34.91 27.41 -40.77
CA LEU A 823 35.91 28.47 -41.05
C LEU A 823 36.09 28.70 -42.54
N GLY A 824 36.24 27.62 -43.32
CA GLY A 824 36.37 27.71 -44.78
C GLY A 824 35.17 28.39 -45.43
N GLN A 825 33.96 28.09 -44.95
CA GLN A 825 32.71 28.69 -45.38
C GLN A 825 32.64 30.17 -44.99
N PHE A 826 32.98 30.52 -43.75
CA PHE A 826 33.04 31.88 -43.28
C PHE A 826 33.98 32.76 -44.14
N TYR A 827 35.19 32.28 -44.42
CA TYR A 827 36.14 33.03 -45.26
C TYR A 827 35.72 33.10 -46.73
N LYS A 828 35.05 32.06 -47.26
CA LYS A 828 34.45 32.06 -48.61
C LYS A 828 33.42 33.18 -48.75
N ASP A 829 32.50 33.29 -47.80
CA ASP A 829 31.42 34.27 -47.83
C ASP A 829 31.93 35.72 -47.72
N ARG A 830 33.14 35.90 -47.19
CA ARG A 830 33.87 37.16 -47.11
C ARG A 830 34.81 37.40 -48.29
N THR A 831 34.80 36.55 -49.31
CA THR A 831 35.70 36.59 -50.49
C THR A 831 37.19 36.47 -50.16
N LEU A 832 37.54 36.00 -48.96
CA LEU A 832 38.91 35.76 -48.52
C LEU A 832 39.35 34.36 -48.93
N TYR A 833 39.52 34.18 -50.24
CA TYR A 833 39.63 32.87 -50.87
C TYR A 833 40.87 32.06 -50.46
N ASP A 834 42.03 32.67 -50.25
CA ASP A 834 43.24 31.93 -49.84
C ASP A 834 43.07 31.29 -48.46
N SER A 835 42.46 32.00 -47.51
CA SER A 835 42.11 31.43 -46.20
C SER A 835 41.06 30.34 -46.32
N SER A 836 40.05 30.54 -47.17
CA SER A 836 39.02 29.52 -47.44
C SER A 836 39.62 28.22 -47.99
N ILE A 837 40.54 28.31 -48.97
CA ILE A 837 41.27 27.17 -49.54
C ILE A 837 42.03 26.43 -48.43
N TYR A 838 42.75 27.16 -47.57
CA TYR A 838 43.51 26.55 -46.48
C TYR A 838 42.60 25.70 -45.56
N TYR A 839 41.53 26.29 -45.02
CA TYR A 839 40.66 25.59 -44.07
C TYR A 839 39.88 24.45 -44.72
N TYR A 840 39.37 24.64 -45.94
CA TYR A 840 38.70 23.56 -46.66
C TYR A 840 39.65 22.41 -47.04
N THR A 841 40.89 22.70 -47.41
CA THR A 841 41.90 21.65 -47.69
C THR A 841 42.18 20.84 -46.42
N LYS A 842 42.28 21.51 -45.26
CA LYS A 842 42.42 20.83 -43.96
C LYS A 842 41.20 19.98 -43.61
N ALA A 843 39.98 20.49 -43.80
CA ALA A 843 38.77 19.70 -43.63
C ALA A 843 38.77 18.44 -44.51
N LEU A 844 39.24 18.57 -45.76
CA LEU A 844 39.25 17.46 -46.72
C LEU A 844 40.32 16.41 -46.41
N GLN A 845 41.47 16.84 -45.85
CA GLN A 845 42.49 15.91 -45.31
C GLN A 845 41.91 15.03 -44.20
N LEU A 846 40.99 15.57 -43.40
CA LEU A 846 40.36 14.85 -42.28
C LEU A 846 39.15 14.01 -42.72
N LYS A 847 38.31 14.54 -43.62
CA LYS A 847 37.15 13.85 -44.18
C LYS A 847 37.14 13.97 -45.72
N PRO A 848 37.77 13.02 -46.44
CA PRO A 848 37.92 13.08 -47.89
C PRO A 848 36.65 12.74 -48.67
N ASP A 849 35.55 12.37 -48.02
CA ASP A 849 34.30 11.93 -48.65
C ASP A 849 33.20 13.02 -48.66
N VAL A 850 33.47 14.21 -48.11
CA VAL A 850 32.49 15.30 -48.01
C VAL A 850 32.28 15.98 -49.36
N LYS A 851 31.29 15.50 -50.11
CA LYS A 851 30.94 15.95 -51.47
C LYS A 851 30.85 17.48 -51.63
N VAL A 852 30.20 18.14 -50.66
CA VAL A 852 29.97 19.59 -50.66
C VAL A 852 31.30 20.36 -50.61
N LEU A 853 32.32 19.79 -49.99
CA LEU A 853 33.63 20.40 -49.81
C LEU A 853 34.41 20.48 -51.13
N TYR A 854 34.34 19.43 -51.97
CA TYR A 854 34.92 19.45 -53.32
C TYR A 854 34.29 20.54 -54.20
N ASN A 855 32.96 20.68 -54.16
CA ASN A 855 32.30 21.75 -54.89
C ASN A 855 32.70 23.14 -54.36
N ASN A 856 32.74 23.32 -53.04
CA ASN A 856 33.15 24.58 -52.42
C ASN A 856 34.59 24.95 -52.75
N LEU A 857 35.54 23.99 -52.69
CA LEU A 857 36.93 24.21 -53.11
C LEU A 857 37.03 24.54 -54.59
N GLY A 858 36.35 23.78 -55.46
CA GLY A 858 36.32 24.04 -56.90
C GLY A 858 35.80 25.46 -57.19
N PHE A 859 34.75 25.89 -56.51
CA PHE A 859 34.19 27.24 -56.64
C PHE A 859 35.18 28.31 -56.19
N VAL A 860 35.88 28.10 -55.07
CA VAL A 860 36.87 29.05 -54.58
C VAL A 860 38.05 29.15 -55.56
N TYR A 861 38.57 28.03 -56.08
CA TYR A 861 39.61 28.02 -57.10
C TYR A 861 39.18 28.72 -58.38
N TYR A 862 37.94 28.48 -58.82
CA TYR A 862 37.33 29.19 -59.95
C TYR A 862 37.34 30.71 -59.69
N LYS A 863 36.86 31.18 -58.53
CA LYS A 863 36.86 32.62 -58.24
C LYS A 863 38.25 33.25 -58.14
N THR A 864 39.29 32.47 -57.86
CA THR A 864 40.70 32.92 -57.88
C THR A 864 41.40 32.76 -59.23
N SER A 865 40.67 32.48 -60.30
CA SER A 865 41.19 32.24 -61.66
C SER A 865 42.18 31.07 -61.79
N LYS A 866 42.18 30.14 -60.83
CA LYS A 866 42.99 28.92 -60.83
C LYS A 866 42.19 27.78 -61.47
N TRP A 867 41.87 27.94 -62.76
CA TRP A 867 40.92 27.11 -63.49
C TRP A 867 41.27 25.62 -63.50
N ASP A 868 42.55 25.27 -63.65
CA ASP A 868 43.02 23.87 -63.64
C ASP A 868 42.73 23.17 -62.31
N SER A 869 42.97 23.86 -61.19
CA SER A 869 42.62 23.34 -59.87
C SER A 869 41.11 23.21 -59.74
N ALA A 870 40.35 24.21 -60.18
CA ALA A 870 38.88 24.18 -60.14
C ALA A 870 38.32 22.96 -60.89
N ILE A 871 38.83 22.67 -62.09
CA ILE A 871 38.46 21.51 -62.91
C ILE A 871 38.67 20.19 -62.15
N VAL A 872 39.82 20.02 -61.49
CA VAL A 872 40.13 18.81 -60.71
C VAL A 872 39.11 18.61 -59.59
N TYR A 873 38.83 19.67 -58.81
CA TYR A 873 37.89 19.57 -57.68
C TYR A 873 36.43 19.40 -58.14
N PHE A 874 36.01 20.05 -59.22
CA PHE A 874 34.66 19.85 -59.77
C PHE A 874 34.46 18.46 -60.38
N ARG A 875 35.48 17.88 -61.04
CA ARG A 875 35.42 16.48 -61.51
C ARG A 875 35.19 15.51 -60.36
N LYS A 876 35.96 15.65 -59.27
CA LYS A 876 35.74 14.86 -58.04
C LYS A 876 34.35 15.09 -57.43
N ALA A 877 33.86 16.34 -57.42
CA ALA A 877 32.50 16.63 -56.96
C ALA A 877 31.42 15.93 -57.81
N ILE A 878 31.63 15.84 -59.13
CA ILE A 878 30.73 15.14 -60.09
C ILE A 878 30.81 13.63 -59.94
N GLU A 879 32.00 13.05 -59.75
CA GLU A 879 32.15 11.62 -59.44
C GLU A 879 31.30 11.22 -58.23
N LEU A 880 31.24 12.09 -57.22
CA LEU A 880 30.47 11.87 -56.00
C LEU A 880 28.97 12.24 -56.13
N ASN A 881 28.62 13.20 -56.98
CA ASN A 881 27.24 13.59 -57.27
C ASN A 881 27.05 13.94 -58.75
N PRO A 882 26.76 12.93 -59.60
CA PRO A 882 26.70 13.12 -61.05
C PRO A 882 25.56 14.01 -61.54
N ALA A 883 24.51 14.21 -60.72
CA ALA A 883 23.29 14.91 -61.13
C ALA A 883 23.29 16.42 -60.77
N SER A 884 24.38 16.96 -60.22
CA SER A 884 24.40 18.34 -59.76
C SER A 884 24.59 19.35 -60.89
N GLU A 885 23.50 19.93 -61.40
CA GLU A 885 23.50 20.91 -62.49
C GLU A 885 24.52 22.05 -62.27
N SER A 886 24.53 22.65 -61.07
CA SER A 886 25.42 23.76 -60.72
C SER A 886 26.91 23.41 -60.78
N VAL A 887 27.27 22.16 -60.46
CA VAL A 887 28.66 21.69 -60.47
C VAL A 887 29.12 21.45 -61.90
N HIS A 888 28.27 20.85 -62.74
CA HIS A 888 28.54 20.71 -64.18
C HIS A 888 28.66 22.07 -64.86
N MET A 889 27.82 23.03 -64.49
CA MET A 889 27.91 24.40 -65.02
C MET A 889 29.22 25.08 -64.61
N ASN A 890 29.62 24.96 -63.35
CA ASN A 890 30.90 25.51 -62.89
C ASN A 890 32.11 24.82 -63.55
N LEU A 891 32.06 23.50 -63.78
CA LEU A 891 33.10 22.77 -64.52
C LEU A 891 33.20 23.27 -65.96
N ALA A 892 32.06 23.43 -66.65
CA ALA A 892 32.01 23.90 -68.02
C ALA A 892 32.56 25.33 -68.15
N ASN A 893 32.17 26.23 -67.24
CA ASN A 893 32.72 27.59 -67.16
C ASN A 893 34.24 27.59 -66.88
N SER A 894 34.73 26.64 -66.06
CA SER A 894 36.16 26.50 -65.79
C SER A 894 36.94 26.08 -67.04
N PHE A 895 36.39 25.18 -67.87
CA PHE A 895 36.97 24.84 -69.17
C PHE A 895 36.93 26.02 -70.14
N TYR A 896 35.83 26.77 -70.16
CA TYR A 896 35.68 27.94 -71.01
C TYR A 896 36.74 29.00 -70.69
N ASN A 897 36.91 29.36 -69.41
CA ASN A 897 37.88 30.37 -68.98
C ASN A 897 39.35 29.92 -69.04
N SER A 898 39.61 28.63 -69.32
CA SER A 898 40.95 28.09 -69.57
C SER A 898 41.20 27.80 -71.06
N ASP A 899 40.39 28.39 -71.94
CA ASP A 899 40.43 28.27 -73.41
C ASP A 899 40.28 26.84 -73.94
N ARG A 900 39.72 25.92 -73.14
CA ARG A 900 39.46 24.51 -73.53
C ARG A 900 38.03 24.36 -74.04
N PHE A 901 37.72 25.04 -75.14
CA PHE A 901 36.35 25.19 -75.64
C PHE A 901 35.67 23.86 -76.03
N ASP A 902 36.36 22.89 -76.61
CA ASP A 902 35.76 21.57 -76.91
C ASP A 902 35.36 20.80 -75.63
N SER A 903 36.17 20.94 -74.56
CA SER A 903 35.86 20.37 -73.25
C SER A 903 34.72 21.12 -72.56
N SER A 904 34.64 22.45 -72.70
CA SER A 904 33.55 23.25 -72.16
C SER A 904 32.22 22.90 -72.82
N ILE A 905 32.18 22.75 -74.15
CA ILE A 905 30.98 22.31 -74.89
C ILE A 905 30.50 20.95 -74.39
N THR A 906 31.41 19.99 -74.22
CA THR A 906 31.07 18.66 -73.70
C THR A 906 30.48 18.74 -72.29
N ALA A 907 31.06 19.59 -71.43
CA ALA A 907 30.58 19.79 -70.07
C ALA A 907 29.23 20.53 -70.03
N TYR A 908 29.02 21.59 -70.82
CA TYR A 908 27.72 22.26 -70.93
C TYR A 908 26.64 21.33 -71.49
N LYS A 909 26.96 20.46 -72.46
CA LYS A 909 26.02 19.42 -72.91
C LYS A 909 25.65 18.43 -71.81
N SER A 910 26.52 18.20 -70.83
CA SER A 910 26.16 17.44 -69.63
C SER A 910 25.17 18.19 -68.74
N VAL A 911 25.30 19.52 -68.61
CA VAL A 911 24.27 20.37 -67.98
C VAL A 911 22.94 20.21 -68.69
N LEU A 912 22.92 20.27 -70.03
CA LEU A 912 21.70 20.12 -70.84
C LEU A 912 21.10 18.71 -70.79
N ARG A 913 21.90 17.68 -70.50
CA ARG A 913 21.36 16.33 -70.22
C ARG A 913 20.62 16.27 -68.88
N ILE A 914 21.04 17.05 -67.89
CA ILE A 914 20.40 17.15 -66.58
C ILE A 914 19.17 18.07 -66.64
N ASN A 915 19.35 19.25 -67.25
CA ASN A 915 18.30 20.25 -67.45
C ASN A 915 18.29 20.71 -68.92
N PRO A 916 17.47 20.06 -69.78
CA PRO A 916 17.37 20.40 -71.20
C PRO A 916 16.89 21.83 -71.50
N ARG A 917 16.29 22.51 -70.50
CA ARG A 917 15.76 23.87 -70.65
C ARG A 917 16.66 24.93 -70.00
N SER A 918 17.91 24.60 -69.69
CA SER A 918 18.86 25.54 -69.10
C SER A 918 19.29 26.59 -70.14
N GLU A 919 18.64 27.75 -70.12
CA GLU A 919 18.93 28.88 -71.02
C GLU A 919 20.41 29.30 -70.96
N THR A 920 20.96 29.35 -69.74
CA THR A 920 22.35 29.74 -69.51
C THR A 920 23.32 28.74 -70.13
N ALA A 921 23.07 27.44 -70.01
CA ALA A 921 23.90 26.42 -70.63
C ALA A 921 23.81 26.46 -72.17
N LEU A 922 22.62 26.65 -72.75
CA LEU A 922 22.46 26.78 -74.21
C LEU A 922 23.23 27.98 -74.75
N LEU A 923 23.11 29.15 -74.10
CA LEU A 923 23.87 30.34 -74.45
C LEU A 923 25.38 30.09 -74.38
N SER A 924 25.87 29.50 -73.29
CA SER A 924 27.29 29.25 -73.11
C SER A 924 27.86 28.19 -74.07
N VAL A 925 27.05 27.24 -74.55
CA VAL A 925 27.45 26.35 -75.66
C VAL A 925 27.63 27.14 -76.95
N GLY A 926 26.71 28.05 -77.25
CA GLY A 926 26.81 28.96 -78.39
C GLY A 926 28.10 29.80 -78.33
N ASP A 927 28.38 30.38 -77.17
CA ASP A 927 29.61 31.17 -76.92
C ASP A 927 30.88 30.33 -77.17
N ALA A 928 30.91 29.11 -76.66
CA ALA A 928 32.06 28.22 -76.85
C ALA A 928 32.26 27.84 -78.33
N PHE A 929 31.19 27.70 -79.12
CA PHE A 929 31.29 27.48 -80.56
C PHE A 929 31.80 28.71 -81.32
N ILE A 930 31.45 29.92 -80.88
CA ILE A 930 32.00 31.16 -81.44
C ILE A 930 33.51 31.21 -81.24
N MET A 931 34.01 30.88 -80.05
CA MET A 931 35.47 30.83 -79.78
C MET A 931 36.22 29.80 -80.64
N LEU A 932 35.52 28.76 -81.14
CA LEU A 932 36.06 27.77 -82.09
C LEU A 932 35.86 28.16 -83.56
N ASN A 933 35.38 29.37 -83.85
CA ASN A 933 34.99 29.83 -85.20
C ASN A 933 33.93 28.95 -85.89
N LYS A 934 33.10 28.24 -85.12
CA LYS A 934 32.00 27.38 -85.62
C LYS A 934 30.66 28.10 -85.54
N THR A 935 30.54 29.22 -86.27
CA THR A 935 29.40 30.15 -86.18
C THR A 935 28.04 29.50 -86.45
N ASP A 936 27.95 28.56 -87.40
CA ASP A 936 26.68 27.87 -87.70
C ASP A 936 26.16 27.01 -86.54
N SER A 937 27.08 26.38 -85.81
CA SER A 937 26.73 25.66 -84.60
C SER A 937 26.27 26.62 -83.49
N ALA A 938 26.94 27.77 -83.34
CA ALA A 938 26.53 28.78 -82.37
C ALA A 938 25.11 29.33 -82.64
N ILE A 939 24.80 29.63 -83.90
CA ILE A 939 23.46 30.07 -84.36
C ILE A 939 22.39 29.08 -83.92
N TYR A 940 22.62 27.77 -84.12
CA TYR A 940 21.68 26.74 -83.69
C TYR A 940 21.37 26.82 -82.19
N TYR A 941 22.39 26.91 -81.32
CA TYR A 941 22.16 26.95 -79.86
C TYR A 941 21.52 28.26 -79.38
N TYR A 942 21.81 29.40 -80.03
CA TYR A 942 21.10 30.64 -79.73
C TYR A 942 19.62 30.57 -80.14
N GLN A 943 19.31 29.95 -81.27
CA GLN A 943 17.91 29.70 -81.68
C GLN A 943 17.21 28.74 -80.72
N GLU A 944 17.86 27.67 -80.27
CA GLU A 944 17.30 26.77 -79.24
C GLU A 944 17.06 27.52 -77.92
N THR A 945 17.95 28.43 -77.52
CA THR A 945 17.73 29.30 -76.34
C THR A 945 16.46 30.12 -76.51
N ILE A 946 16.25 30.72 -77.68
CA ILE A 946 15.06 31.54 -77.99
C ILE A 946 13.79 30.68 -78.02
N LYS A 947 13.86 29.42 -78.47
CA LYS A 947 12.72 28.49 -78.40
C LYS A 947 12.31 28.19 -76.95
N ILE A 948 13.28 28.12 -76.03
CA ILE A 948 13.00 27.94 -74.60
C ILE A 948 12.46 29.23 -73.98
N ASN A 949 13.08 30.37 -74.29
CA ASN A 949 12.66 31.68 -73.80
C ASN A 949 12.70 32.73 -74.91
N SER A 950 11.51 33.03 -75.44
CA SER A 950 11.32 33.98 -76.54
C SER A 950 11.60 35.44 -76.19
N TYR A 951 11.86 35.75 -74.92
CA TYR A 951 12.21 37.09 -74.42
C TYR A 951 13.69 37.21 -74.03
N ASN A 952 14.51 36.19 -74.26
CA ASN A 952 15.93 36.24 -73.93
C ASN A 952 16.68 37.18 -74.88
N ASN A 953 16.84 38.44 -74.47
CA ASN A 953 17.45 39.49 -75.27
C ASN A 953 18.92 39.23 -75.63
N MET A 954 19.68 38.60 -74.73
CA MET A 954 21.07 38.23 -74.95
C MET A 954 21.19 37.16 -76.04
N ALA A 955 20.27 36.20 -76.09
CA ALA A 955 20.23 35.20 -77.16
C ALA A 955 20.00 35.84 -78.54
N TYR A 956 19.06 36.77 -78.65
CA TYR A 956 18.82 37.52 -79.89
C TYR A 956 20.03 38.39 -80.28
N TYR A 957 20.66 39.05 -79.32
CA TYR A 957 21.85 39.86 -79.56
C TYR A 957 23.01 39.01 -80.09
N LYS A 958 23.33 37.88 -79.43
CA LYS A 958 24.40 36.97 -79.86
C LYS A 958 24.10 36.30 -81.19
N LEU A 959 22.83 36.01 -81.47
CA LEU A 959 22.38 35.54 -82.77
C LEU A 959 22.56 36.60 -83.86
N ALA A 960 22.24 37.86 -83.58
CA ALA A 960 22.46 38.99 -84.48
C ALA A 960 23.95 39.20 -84.78
N ALA A 961 24.80 39.17 -83.74
CA ALA A 961 26.25 39.25 -83.87
C ALA A 961 26.78 38.10 -84.76
N SER A 962 26.28 36.87 -84.57
CA SER A 962 26.67 35.71 -85.38
C SER A 962 26.32 35.87 -86.87
N TYR A 963 25.14 36.41 -87.20
CA TYR A 963 24.75 36.71 -88.58
C TYR A 963 25.55 37.88 -89.17
N ALA A 964 25.82 38.91 -88.38
CA ALA A 964 26.63 40.06 -88.79
C ALA A 964 28.05 39.64 -89.16
N GLY A 965 28.67 38.76 -88.36
CA GLY A 965 29.98 38.18 -88.66
C GLY A 965 30.01 37.38 -89.96
N LYS A 966 28.90 36.71 -90.31
CA LYS A 966 28.72 36.03 -91.60
C LYS A 966 28.36 36.96 -92.77
N ASN A 967 28.24 38.27 -92.53
CA ASN A 967 27.76 39.27 -93.49
C ASN A 967 26.31 39.03 -93.97
N ASP A 968 25.50 38.30 -93.19
CA ASP A 968 24.07 38.15 -93.43
C ASP A 968 23.30 39.31 -92.79
N LYS A 969 23.30 40.43 -93.50
CA LYS A 969 22.78 41.71 -93.02
C LYS A 969 21.31 41.65 -92.62
N SER A 970 20.48 41.01 -93.43
CA SER A 970 19.02 41.00 -93.23
C SER A 970 18.65 40.28 -91.94
N ASN A 971 19.22 39.09 -91.71
CA ASN A 971 18.98 38.35 -90.47
C ASN A 971 19.62 39.03 -89.26
N ALA A 972 20.83 39.61 -89.40
CA ALA A 972 21.49 40.34 -88.33
C ALA A 972 20.63 41.50 -87.79
N LEU A 973 20.13 42.37 -88.67
CA LEU A 973 19.28 43.50 -88.28
C LEU A 973 17.96 43.04 -87.67
N SER A 974 17.32 42.01 -88.26
CA SER A 974 16.05 41.47 -87.74
C SER A 974 16.18 40.92 -86.32
N GLN A 975 17.23 40.15 -86.02
CA GLN A 975 17.44 39.63 -84.68
C GLN A 975 17.90 40.72 -83.70
N LEU A 976 18.67 41.71 -84.16
CA LEU A 976 19.12 42.84 -83.34
C LEU A 976 17.93 43.71 -82.88
N GLU A 977 16.98 43.99 -83.78
CA GLU A 977 15.74 44.68 -83.42
C GLU A 977 14.95 43.92 -82.36
N LYS A 978 14.87 42.59 -82.47
CA LYS A 978 14.23 41.74 -81.45
C LYS A 978 14.98 41.76 -80.13
N ALA A 979 16.32 41.82 -80.15
CA ALA A 979 17.12 41.98 -78.93
C ALA A 979 16.75 43.27 -78.20
N PHE A 980 16.63 44.39 -78.92
CA PHE A 980 16.25 45.68 -78.34
C PHE A 980 14.81 45.69 -77.83
N LYS A 981 13.86 45.14 -78.60
CA LYS A 981 12.45 44.98 -78.17
C LYS A 981 12.33 44.17 -76.88
N ASN A 982 13.22 43.18 -76.69
CA ASN A 982 13.29 42.37 -75.47
C ASN A 982 14.19 42.98 -74.37
N GLY A 983 14.61 44.24 -74.52
CA GLY A 983 15.27 45.01 -73.45
C GLY A 983 16.80 44.92 -73.40
N PHE A 984 17.48 44.51 -74.47
CA PHE A 984 18.93 44.67 -74.58
C PHE A 984 19.29 46.17 -74.61
N LYS A 985 20.19 46.60 -73.72
CA LYS A 985 20.54 48.02 -73.49
C LYS A 985 22.04 48.30 -73.38
N ASP A 986 22.90 47.34 -73.70
CA ASP A 986 24.35 47.51 -73.60
C ASP A 986 24.91 48.14 -74.88
N GLU A 987 24.80 49.48 -74.96
CA GLU A 987 25.29 50.26 -76.10
C GLU A 987 26.80 50.11 -76.29
N THR A 988 27.55 50.06 -75.18
CA THR A 988 29.00 49.88 -75.18
C THR A 988 29.40 48.55 -75.82
N LEU A 989 28.76 47.45 -75.42
CA LEU A 989 29.02 46.14 -76.00
C LEU A 989 28.69 46.12 -77.49
N LEU A 990 27.54 46.67 -77.90
CA LEU A 990 27.16 46.73 -79.31
C LEU A 990 28.14 47.59 -80.14
N LYS A 991 28.59 48.72 -79.57
CA LYS A 991 29.54 49.63 -80.21
C LYS A 991 30.92 49.00 -80.33
N ASP A 992 31.36 48.16 -79.41
CA ASP A 992 32.73 47.63 -79.44
C ASP A 992 32.81 46.20 -79.98
N ASP A 993 31.68 45.53 -80.22
CA ASP A 993 31.65 44.16 -80.73
C ASP A 993 32.10 44.08 -82.21
N PRO A 994 33.25 43.43 -82.50
CA PRO A 994 33.80 43.34 -83.85
C PRO A 994 32.93 42.52 -84.79
N ALA A 995 32.00 41.70 -84.28
CA ALA A 995 31.08 40.92 -85.11
C ALA A 995 30.22 41.82 -86.01
N PHE A 996 29.98 43.07 -85.60
CA PHE A 996 29.18 44.03 -86.36
C PHE A 996 29.99 44.91 -87.33
N ASP A 997 31.33 44.84 -87.36
CA ASP A 997 32.18 45.75 -88.15
C ASP A 997 31.80 45.79 -89.63
N ARG A 998 31.41 44.65 -90.20
CA ARG A 998 31.02 44.52 -91.62
C ARG A 998 29.69 45.20 -91.96
N ILE A 999 28.82 45.41 -90.97
CA ILE A 999 27.50 46.01 -91.14
C ILE A 999 27.36 47.36 -90.43
N ARG A 1000 28.39 47.80 -89.72
CA ARG A 1000 28.37 48.98 -88.85
C ARG A 1000 28.11 50.29 -89.59
N ASN A 1001 28.62 50.40 -90.82
CA ASN A 1001 28.44 51.56 -91.69
C ASN A 1001 27.17 51.46 -92.57
N ASP A 1002 26.38 50.40 -92.39
CA ASP A 1002 25.12 50.21 -93.12
C ASP A 1002 24.06 51.19 -92.61
N GLN A 1003 23.34 51.85 -93.52
CA GLN A 1003 22.36 52.88 -93.15
C GLN A 1003 21.21 52.31 -92.31
N ASP A 1004 20.80 51.07 -92.57
CA ASP A 1004 19.72 50.43 -91.81
C ASP A 1004 20.18 50.02 -90.40
N PHE A 1005 21.44 49.62 -90.26
CA PHE A 1005 22.06 49.38 -88.94
C PHE A 1005 22.12 50.67 -88.12
N ILE A 1006 22.66 51.76 -88.69
CA ILE A 1006 22.77 53.06 -88.02
C ILE A 1006 21.39 53.57 -87.59
N LYS A 1007 20.39 53.43 -88.47
CA LYS A 1007 19.01 53.85 -88.19
C LYS A 1007 18.40 53.03 -87.05
N LEU A 1008 18.55 51.71 -87.07
CA LEU A 1008 18.03 50.81 -86.05
C LEU A 1008 18.68 51.08 -84.69
N VAL A 1009 20.00 51.27 -84.63
CA VAL A 1009 20.70 51.60 -83.39
C VAL A 1009 20.25 52.95 -82.84
N LYS A 1010 20.17 54.01 -83.67
CA LYS A 1010 19.68 55.34 -83.24
C LYS A 1010 18.24 55.32 -82.71
N GLN A 1011 17.39 54.41 -83.20
CA GLN A 1011 16.01 54.30 -82.74
C GLN A 1011 15.91 53.83 -81.28
N TYR A 1012 16.80 52.92 -80.87
CA TYR A 1012 16.77 52.30 -79.54
C TYR A 1012 17.83 52.86 -78.58
N PHE A 1013 18.89 53.48 -79.13
CA PHE A 1013 19.91 54.26 -78.47
C PHE A 1013 20.00 55.65 -79.12
N PRO A 1014 18.98 56.50 -78.91
CA PRO A 1014 19.07 57.89 -79.34
C PRO A 1014 20.15 58.57 -78.49
N THR A 1015 21.36 58.68 -79.01
CA THR A 1015 22.38 59.55 -78.40
C THR A 1015 21.82 60.96 -78.29
N GLN A 1016 21.98 61.57 -77.11
CA GLN A 1016 21.96 63.02 -76.95
C GLN A 1016 23.04 63.67 -77.82
#